data_AF-A0AAD2HKE6-F1
#
_entry.id   AF-A0AAD2HKE6-F1
#
_cell.length_a   1.000
_cell.length_b   1.000
_cell.length_c   1.000
_cell.angle_alpha   90.00
_cell.angle_beta   90.00
_cell.angle_gamma   90.00
#
_symmetry.space_group_name_H-M   'P 1'
#
loop_
_entity.id
_entity.type
_entity.pdbx_description
1 polymer ?
#
loop_
_entity_poly.entity_id
_entity_poly.type
_entity_poly.pdbx_seq_one_letter_code
_entity_poly.pdbx_strand_id
1 'polypeptide(L)'
;MIVNDCVSSRMHKVEQIPLRCLFLSFPFSKGFLAALQSFPASQVLITLSLRPQPLFGLLHFNLPTAMFTSTLLTLLSVSASLAAPIRRDVTLDATATAEAQRRDATATRAFSGVPIKTSSGKCLSVNPFSGDFRENLTPVNLVDCNGSANQTWDVITAGVHNNAPGTALIVSALTQACLNFDPRRAAGNQVLLFSCGGRADGGGSVTNSQQFAFNGGSGPIPLAPLNGNNQTCLTAGGKLLDQTACNPATASGNLLFTIGSGSGSAAAPPPPPPPATTAASAPTNVAAAAPALQSVTLDQTAVAEAQVRDNTATRAASSVPIKDSTGKCLTVNANSGDFRENLTPVTVQACDGSAGQNWDVVTAGKHNNVAGTALVVSALTQACLNFDPRRAAGNQVLLFSCGGRADGGGLVTNSQLFTFSGAGSIPLQPTNQAGTCFFNNNGFLDQQACNNGAAQLFTIGSGSAVAAPPAATTAAAAKTTAAAPATTAAVPATTAAAAAPPLKSVTLDLTAVAESMVRDNTATRAASSVPIKDSTGKCLTVNANSGDFRENLIPVTVQACDGSAGQNWDVITAGKHNNAAGSALVVSALTQGCLNFDPRRAAGNQVLLFSCGGRADGGGSVTNSQLFTFTGASKSIPLQPENQAGTCLFNNNGFLDQQSCNNAGSQVFTIG
;
A
#
# COMPACT_ATOMS: atom_id res chain seq x y z
N MET A 1 -68.58 -5.42 28.59
CA MET A 1 -68.08 -6.56 29.40
C MET A 1 -66.91 -7.15 28.63
N ILE A 2 -65.62 -7.04 28.96
CA ILE A 2 -64.76 -6.54 30.07
C ILE A 2 -63.44 -6.19 29.31
N VAL A 3 -63.02 -4.95 29.08
CA VAL A 3 -62.20 -3.98 29.88
C VAL A 3 -60.91 -4.54 30.54
N ASN A 4 -59.82 -3.78 30.37
CA ASN A 4 -58.60 -3.59 31.20
C ASN A 4 -57.29 -3.89 30.44
N ASP A 5 -56.21 -3.10 30.50
CA ASP A 5 -55.96 -1.84 31.21
C ASP A 5 -54.72 -1.11 30.65
N CYS A 6 -54.74 0.21 30.80
CA CYS A 6 -53.60 1.13 30.75
C CYS A 6 -52.71 1.01 32.00
N VAL A 7 -51.41 1.30 31.87
CA VAL A 7 -50.65 2.01 32.93
C VAL A 7 -49.80 3.13 32.31
N SER A 8 -49.86 4.27 33.00
CA SER A 8 -49.32 5.59 32.69
C SER A 8 -48.19 5.96 33.65
N SER A 9 -47.24 6.80 33.21
CA SER A 9 -46.54 7.83 33.99
C SER A 9 -45.85 8.77 32.98
N ARG A 10 -46.25 10.03 32.73
CA ARG A 10 -46.07 11.29 33.52
C ARG A 10 -44.67 11.40 34.16
N MET A 11 -43.89 12.48 34.09
CA MET A 11 -44.00 13.87 33.61
C MET A 11 -42.57 14.43 33.58
N HIS A 12 -42.21 15.35 32.68
CA HIS A 12 -41.75 16.71 33.03
C HIS A 12 -41.70 17.60 31.78
N LYS A 13 -42.13 18.84 31.99
CA LYS A 13 -42.45 19.89 31.02
C LYS A 13 -41.50 21.04 31.32
N VAL A 14 -40.75 21.56 30.35
CA VAL A 14 -40.15 22.90 30.42
C VAL A 14 -40.27 23.59 29.05
N GLU A 15 -40.56 24.88 29.16
CA GLU A 15 -41.05 25.94 28.28
C GLU A 15 -40.56 26.10 26.83
N GLN A 16 -41.48 26.68 26.05
CA GLN A 16 -41.29 27.27 24.73
C GLN A 16 -40.72 28.71 24.81
N ILE A 17 -39.84 29.07 23.87
CA ILE A 17 -39.73 30.42 23.28
C ILE A 17 -39.43 30.24 21.77
N PRO A 18 -40.16 30.88 20.83
CA PRO A 18 -39.92 30.73 19.40
C PRO A 18 -39.03 31.84 18.83
N LEU A 19 -38.05 31.47 17.99
CA LEU A 19 -37.39 32.40 17.06
C LEU A 19 -37.81 32.08 15.62
N ARG A 20 -38.31 33.11 14.93
CA ARG A 20 -38.62 33.15 13.50
C ARG A 20 -37.34 33.22 12.67
N CYS A 21 -37.31 32.52 11.53
CA CYS A 21 -36.72 32.93 10.24
C CYS A 21 -37.13 31.87 9.18
N LEU A 22 -38.15 32.16 8.37
CA LEU A 22 -38.05 32.67 6.99
C LEU A 22 -37.50 31.62 5.99
N PHE A 23 -38.38 30.81 5.41
CA PHE A 23 -38.15 30.11 4.15
C PHE A 23 -39.09 30.69 3.10
N LEU A 24 -38.52 31.34 2.08
CA LEU A 24 -39.21 31.75 0.87
C LEU A 24 -39.20 30.57 -0.11
N SER A 25 -40.38 30.16 -0.54
CA SER A 25 -40.60 29.32 -1.72
C SER A 25 -41.71 29.99 -2.52
N PHE A 26 -41.44 30.26 -3.81
CA PHE A 26 -42.50 30.55 -4.77
C PHE A 26 -42.34 29.66 -6.00
N PRO A 27 -43.46 29.14 -6.55
CA PRO A 27 -43.50 28.28 -7.72
C PRO A 27 -43.74 29.11 -8.99
N PHE A 28 -43.39 28.58 -10.17
CA PHE A 28 -44.05 29.00 -11.41
C PHE A 28 -44.20 27.85 -12.40
N SER A 29 -45.18 28.05 -13.27
CA SER A 29 -46.14 27.10 -13.81
C SER A 29 -45.85 26.63 -15.24
N LYS A 30 -46.55 25.54 -15.58
CA LYS A 30 -46.83 24.96 -16.91
C LYS A 30 -47.05 25.98 -18.04
N GLY A 31 -46.66 25.61 -19.27
CA GLY A 31 -47.26 26.18 -20.48
C GLY A 31 -46.62 25.79 -21.82
N PHE A 32 -47.33 24.94 -22.55
CA PHE A 32 -47.46 24.89 -24.02
C PHE A 32 -46.52 24.10 -24.94
N LEU A 33 -47.20 23.49 -25.91
CA LEU A 33 -46.82 22.47 -26.89
C LEU A 33 -46.50 23.11 -28.25
N ALA A 34 -45.70 22.37 -29.04
CA ALA A 34 -45.78 22.19 -30.50
C ALA A 34 -44.84 22.97 -31.46
N ALA A 35 -44.15 22.14 -32.27
CA ALA A 35 -43.98 22.20 -33.74
C ALA A 35 -42.71 22.84 -34.37
N LEU A 36 -41.87 21.93 -34.90
CA LEU A 36 -41.35 21.84 -36.28
C LEU A 36 -40.35 22.87 -36.87
N GLN A 37 -39.35 22.28 -37.56
CA GLN A 37 -38.61 22.72 -38.77
C GLN A 37 -37.23 23.44 -38.67
N SER A 38 -36.17 22.63 -38.85
CA SER A 38 -35.12 22.66 -39.92
C SER A 38 -34.18 23.88 -40.20
N PHE A 39 -32.86 23.55 -40.16
CA PHE A 39 -31.64 24.10 -40.83
C PHE A 39 -31.09 25.50 -40.44
N PRO A 40 -29.82 25.86 -40.78
CA PRO A 40 -28.54 25.11 -40.75
C PRO A 40 -27.40 25.87 -40.01
N ALA A 41 -26.21 25.25 -40.00
CA ALA A 41 -24.96 25.70 -39.37
C ALA A 41 -24.45 27.08 -39.85
N SER A 42 -23.89 27.87 -38.92
CA SER A 42 -22.92 28.93 -39.22
C SER A 42 -21.95 29.18 -38.07
N GLN A 43 -20.68 29.02 -38.42
CA GLN A 43 -19.43 29.63 -37.93
C GLN A 43 -19.49 30.45 -36.63
N VAL A 44 -18.77 29.99 -35.61
CA VAL A 44 -18.40 30.78 -34.43
C VAL A 44 -17.02 31.37 -34.65
N LEU A 45 -16.98 32.68 -34.92
CA LEU A 45 -15.80 33.54 -34.88
C LEU A 45 -15.58 33.96 -33.42
N ILE A 46 -14.51 33.47 -32.78
CA ILE A 46 -14.13 33.88 -31.43
C ILE A 46 -13.23 35.12 -31.54
N THR A 47 -13.77 36.29 -31.21
CA THR A 47 -13.02 37.54 -31.08
C THR A 47 -12.50 37.66 -29.64
N LEU A 48 -11.19 37.48 -29.42
CA LEU A 48 -10.54 37.83 -28.15
C LEU A 48 -10.31 39.35 -28.12
N SER A 49 -10.98 40.03 -27.19
CA SER A 49 -10.77 41.45 -26.88
C SER A 49 -9.75 41.58 -25.75
N LEU A 50 -8.56 42.06 -26.05
CA LEU A 50 -7.55 42.48 -25.07
C LEU A 50 -7.53 44.01 -25.03
N ARG A 51 -7.91 44.58 -23.88
CA ARG A 51 -7.72 46.00 -23.56
C ARG A 51 -6.29 46.23 -23.06
N PRO A 52 -5.54 47.24 -23.56
CA PRO A 52 -4.35 47.73 -22.88
C PRO A 52 -4.62 49.07 -22.16
N GLN A 53 -4.03 49.23 -20.98
CA GLN A 53 -3.86 50.51 -20.27
C GLN A 53 -2.49 51.13 -20.65
N PRO A 54 -2.31 52.46 -20.57
CA PRO A 54 -1.23 53.16 -21.26
C PRO A 54 -0.08 53.55 -20.33
N LEU A 55 1.17 53.51 -20.81
CA LEU A 55 2.23 54.42 -20.35
C LEU A 55 3.38 54.49 -21.37
N PHE A 56 3.51 55.69 -21.96
CA PHE A 56 4.70 56.35 -22.52
C PHE A 56 5.52 55.74 -23.67
N GLY A 57 5.74 56.55 -24.71
CA GLY A 57 6.98 56.55 -25.49
C GLY A 57 6.81 56.53 -27.01
N LEU A 58 6.76 57.72 -27.63
CA LEU A 58 6.86 57.93 -29.07
C LEU A 58 8.08 57.23 -29.69
N LEU A 59 7.90 56.63 -30.87
CA LEU A 59 8.70 56.91 -32.08
C LEU A 59 8.01 56.28 -33.30
N HIS A 60 7.54 57.13 -34.21
CA HIS A 60 6.99 56.77 -35.52
C HIS A 60 8.13 56.57 -36.53
N PHE A 61 8.19 55.40 -37.17
CA PHE A 61 8.85 55.23 -38.46
C PHE A 61 7.86 54.62 -39.46
N ASN A 62 7.52 55.42 -40.46
CA ASN A 62 6.80 55.02 -41.67
C ASN A 62 7.80 54.44 -42.67
N LEU A 63 7.56 53.21 -43.18
CA LEU A 63 7.98 52.78 -44.52
C LEU A 63 7.08 51.64 -45.02
N PRO A 64 6.91 51.51 -46.36
CA PRO A 64 5.69 51.02 -46.97
C PRO A 64 5.66 49.50 -47.19
N THR A 65 4.45 48.96 -47.09
CA THR A 65 4.03 47.65 -47.58
C THR A 65 4.13 47.55 -49.10
N ALA A 66 5.06 46.74 -49.62
CA ALA A 66 4.88 46.03 -50.88
C ALA A 66 5.95 44.93 -51.03
N MET A 67 5.48 43.74 -51.44
CA MET A 67 6.25 42.62 -52.00
C MET A 67 7.16 41.84 -51.04
N PHE A 68 6.74 40.65 -50.65
CA PHE A 68 7.46 39.39 -50.91
C PHE A 68 6.57 38.21 -50.48
N THR A 69 5.73 37.76 -51.41
CA THR A 69 5.21 36.40 -51.47
C THR A 69 6.32 35.46 -51.93
N SER A 70 6.26 34.20 -51.48
CA SER A 70 7.01 33.03 -51.98
C SER A 70 8.51 32.97 -51.66
N THR A 71 8.88 32.44 -50.48
CA THR A 71 9.89 31.34 -50.29
C THR A 71 10.15 31.08 -48.81
N LEU A 72 9.30 30.32 -48.12
CA LEU A 72 9.70 29.65 -46.86
C LEU A 72 8.70 28.54 -46.45
N LEU A 73 8.51 27.53 -47.29
CA LEU A 73 7.64 26.39 -46.94
C LEU A 73 8.17 25.06 -47.49
N THR A 74 9.45 24.74 -47.27
CA THR A 74 10.04 23.44 -47.69
C THR A 74 11.26 23.01 -46.85
N LEU A 75 11.22 23.12 -45.50
CA LEU A 75 12.31 22.59 -44.65
C LEU A 75 11.87 22.17 -43.23
N LEU A 76 10.74 21.46 -43.09
CA LEU A 76 10.43 20.70 -41.86
C LEU A 76 9.76 19.36 -42.20
N SER A 77 10.52 18.44 -42.77
CA SER A 77 10.06 17.05 -42.96
C SER A 77 11.22 16.07 -42.93
N VAL A 78 11.89 15.91 -41.77
CA VAL A 78 12.73 14.74 -41.50
C VAL A 78 12.70 14.39 -39.99
N SER A 79 12.44 13.11 -39.71
CA SER A 79 12.74 12.36 -38.47
C SER A 79 11.69 12.32 -37.35
N ALA A 80 10.50 11.77 -37.63
CA ALA A 80 9.77 11.01 -36.61
C ALA A 80 10.26 9.55 -36.64
N SER A 81 11.46 9.32 -36.11
CA SER A 81 11.92 7.96 -35.82
C SER A 81 11.07 7.43 -34.66
N LEU A 82 10.12 6.55 -34.94
CA LEU A 82 9.47 5.72 -33.93
C LEU A 82 10.57 4.94 -33.22
N ALA A 83 11.01 5.42 -32.07
CA ALA A 83 11.92 4.68 -31.19
C ALA A 83 11.20 3.39 -30.80
N ALA A 84 11.63 2.27 -31.38
CA ALA A 84 11.19 0.96 -30.92
C ALA A 84 11.58 0.84 -29.43
N PRO A 85 10.68 0.38 -28.56
CA PRO A 85 11.01 0.23 -27.14
C PRO A 85 12.22 -0.70 -27.00
N ILE A 86 13.28 -0.20 -26.39
CA ILE A 86 14.45 -0.99 -26.01
C ILE A 86 13.94 -2.08 -25.07
N ARG A 87 13.96 -3.33 -25.52
CA ARG A 87 13.69 -4.48 -24.66
C ARG A 87 14.83 -4.53 -23.65
N ARG A 88 14.57 -4.13 -22.41
CA ARG A 88 15.47 -4.44 -21.30
C ARG A 88 15.31 -5.93 -21.04
N ASP A 89 16.37 -6.71 -21.24
CA ASP A 89 16.43 -8.04 -20.63
C ASP A 89 16.52 -7.81 -19.13
N VAL A 90 15.42 -8.08 -18.44
CA VAL A 90 15.37 -8.00 -16.99
C VAL A 90 15.81 -9.35 -16.44
N THR A 91 16.77 -9.34 -15.52
CA THR A 91 17.09 -10.55 -14.76
C THR A 91 15.96 -10.78 -13.76
N LEU A 92 15.25 -11.89 -13.91
CA LEU A 92 14.18 -12.26 -13.01
C LEU A 92 14.76 -12.65 -11.64
N ASP A 93 14.09 -12.20 -10.58
CA ASP A 93 14.28 -12.75 -9.25
C ASP A 93 13.33 -13.94 -9.10
N ALA A 94 13.88 -15.15 -9.11
CA ALA A 94 13.07 -16.37 -9.06
C ALA A 94 12.17 -16.44 -7.81
N THR A 95 12.62 -15.90 -6.68
CA THR A 95 11.84 -15.92 -5.44
C THR A 95 10.70 -14.91 -5.53
N ALA A 96 11.01 -13.68 -5.95
CA ALA A 96 10.01 -12.64 -6.08
C ALA A 96 8.97 -12.97 -7.17
N THR A 97 9.39 -13.60 -8.28
CA THR A 97 8.48 -14.12 -9.31
C THR A 97 7.61 -15.24 -8.77
N ALA A 98 8.18 -16.21 -8.06
CA ALA A 98 7.41 -17.32 -7.47
C ALA A 98 6.40 -16.83 -6.43
N GLU A 99 6.73 -15.78 -5.67
CA GLU A 99 5.82 -15.13 -4.74
C GLU A 99 4.69 -14.40 -5.48
N ALA A 100 5.07 -13.59 -6.48
CA ALA A 100 4.19 -12.71 -7.24
C ALA A 100 3.18 -13.48 -8.12
N GLN A 101 3.64 -14.54 -8.78
CA GLN A 101 2.87 -15.26 -9.78
C GLN A 101 2.44 -16.65 -9.26
N ARG A 102 1.82 -16.68 -8.09
CA ARG A 102 1.30 -17.92 -7.51
C ARG A 102 0.07 -18.40 -8.27
N ARG A 103 0.10 -19.67 -8.66
CA ARG A 103 -1.07 -20.35 -9.23
C ARG A 103 -2.16 -20.49 -8.17
N ASP A 104 -3.36 -20.01 -8.48
CA ASP A 104 -4.53 -20.28 -7.67
C ASP A 104 -4.97 -21.75 -7.84
N ALA A 105 -4.71 -22.55 -6.81
CA ALA A 105 -5.05 -23.97 -6.76
C ALA A 105 -6.56 -24.20 -6.50
N THR A 106 -7.28 -23.19 -5.99
CA THR A 106 -8.72 -23.26 -5.71
C THR A 106 -9.57 -22.81 -6.90
N ALA A 107 -8.92 -22.35 -7.97
CA ALA A 107 -9.60 -21.73 -9.10
C ALA A 107 -10.50 -22.69 -9.86
N THR A 108 -11.77 -22.30 -10.03
CA THR A 108 -12.66 -22.87 -11.04
C THR A 108 -12.32 -22.25 -12.40
N ARG A 109 -11.87 -23.09 -13.32
CA ARG A 109 -11.42 -22.70 -14.67
C ARG A 109 -12.51 -23.07 -15.67
N ALA A 110 -13.09 -22.06 -16.34
CA ALA A 110 -14.00 -22.27 -17.46
C ALA A 110 -13.24 -22.78 -18.69
N PHE A 111 -12.00 -22.33 -18.86
CA PHE A 111 -11.06 -22.83 -19.85
C PHE A 111 -9.67 -22.95 -19.21
N SER A 112 -8.89 -23.95 -19.62
CA SER A 112 -7.51 -24.09 -19.16
C SER A 112 -6.54 -24.43 -20.29
N GLY A 113 -5.42 -23.72 -20.33
CA GLY A 113 -4.34 -23.91 -21.30
C GLY A 113 -4.76 -23.69 -22.76
N VAL A 114 -5.75 -22.82 -23.01
CA VAL A 114 -6.30 -22.60 -24.36
C VAL A 114 -5.74 -21.32 -24.99
N PRO A 115 -5.65 -21.24 -26.33
CA PRO A 115 -5.33 -19.98 -26.99
C PRO A 115 -6.49 -18.99 -26.89
N ILE A 116 -6.19 -17.69 -26.86
CA ILE A 116 -7.17 -16.63 -27.10
C ILE A 116 -6.81 -15.99 -28.44
N LYS A 117 -7.74 -16.04 -29.40
CA LYS A 117 -7.55 -15.60 -30.77
C LYS A 117 -8.27 -14.28 -31.03
N THR A 118 -7.64 -13.39 -31.77
CA THR A 118 -8.28 -12.21 -32.35
C THR A 118 -9.21 -12.61 -33.48
N SER A 119 -10.11 -11.72 -33.90
CA SER A 119 -10.94 -11.91 -35.11
C SER A 119 -10.13 -12.07 -36.40
N SER A 120 -8.88 -11.62 -36.44
CA SER A 120 -7.93 -11.84 -37.54
C SER A 120 -7.15 -13.16 -37.45
N GLY A 121 -7.39 -13.98 -36.41
CA GLY A 121 -6.77 -15.29 -36.23
C GLY A 121 -5.39 -15.28 -35.56
N LYS A 122 -4.90 -14.12 -35.10
CA LYS A 122 -3.67 -14.03 -34.28
C LYS A 122 -3.94 -14.49 -32.85
N CYS A 123 -2.94 -15.03 -32.17
CA CYS A 123 -3.02 -15.44 -30.77
C CYS A 123 -2.45 -14.35 -29.84
N LEU A 124 -3.07 -14.19 -28.67
CA LEU A 124 -2.46 -13.48 -27.56
C LEU A 124 -1.24 -14.27 -27.07
N SER A 125 -0.10 -13.60 -26.93
CA SER A 125 1.17 -14.22 -26.53
C SER A 125 1.95 -13.35 -25.57
N VAL A 126 2.65 -13.96 -24.62
CA VAL A 126 3.49 -13.23 -23.64
C VAL A 126 4.96 -13.61 -23.76
N ASN A 127 5.83 -12.72 -23.31
CA ASN A 127 7.24 -13.01 -23.09
C ASN A 127 7.55 -12.81 -21.59
N PRO A 128 7.83 -13.86 -20.81
CA PRO A 128 8.04 -13.75 -19.36
C PRO A 128 9.18 -12.79 -18.97
N PHE A 129 10.15 -12.59 -19.86
CA PHE A 129 11.31 -11.72 -19.61
C PHE A 129 11.10 -10.25 -19.98
N SER A 130 9.88 -9.86 -20.38
CA SER A 130 9.59 -8.49 -20.84
C SER A 130 8.95 -7.58 -19.79
N GLY A 131 8.72 -8.09 -18.59
CA GLY A 131 8.21 -7.36 -17.44
C GLY A 131 9.31 -6.79 -16.52
N ASP A 132 8.94 -6.50 -15.27
CA ASP A 132 9.86 -6.23 -14.17
C ASP A 132 10.50 -7.52 -13.64
N PHE A 133 11.31 -7.42 -12.58
CA PHE A 133 12.02 -8.56 -11.99
C PHE A 133 11.11 -9.65 -11.40
N ARG A 134 9.78 -9.40 -11.32
CA ARG A 134 8.72 -10.33 -10.86
C ARG A 134 7.81 -10.80 -12.00
N GLU A 135 8.18 -10.50 -13.25
CA GLU A 135 7.35 -10.67 -14.45
C GLU A 135 6.09 -9.79 -14.51
N ASN A 136 5.93 -8.80 -13.63
CA ASN A 136 4.83 -7.84 -13.73
C ASN A 136 5.08 -6.87 -14.89
N LEU A 137 4.02 -6.21 -15.35
CA LEU A 137 4.09 -5.24 -16.45
C LEU A 137 4.51 -5.87 -17.78
N THR A 138 4.36 -7.19 -17.92
CA THR A 138 4.65 -7.94 -19.14
C THR A 138 3.62 -7.61 -20.23
N PRO A 139 4.01 -7.03 -21.38
CA PRO A 139 3.07 -6.72 -22.46
C PRO A 139 2.48 -7.98 -23.10
N VAL A 140 1.25 -7.87 -23.64
CA VAL A 140 0.61 -8.94 -24.42
C VAL A 140 0.76 -8.65 -25.90
N ASN A 141 1.41 -9.57 -26.61
CA ASN A 141 1.69 -9.49 -28.04
C ASN A 141 0.62 -10.21 -28.86
N LEU A 142 0.42 -9.74 -30.10
CA LEU A 142 -0.43 -10.38 -31.11
C LEU A 142 0.47 -11.04 -32.15
N VAL A 143 0.49 -12.37 -32.17
CA VAL A 143 1.40 -13.16 -33.01
C VAL A 143 0.67 -14.29 -33.71
N ASP A 144 1.31 -14.93 -34.70
CA ASP A 144 0.76 -16.13 -35.30
C ASP A 144 0.63 -17.27 -34.28
N CYS A 145 -0.52 -17.95 -34.32
CA CYS A 145 -0.78 -19.07 -33.44
C CYS A 145 0.16 -20.24 -33.78
N ASN A 146 0.97 -20.66 -32.81
CA ASN A 146 1.94 -21.74 -32.96
C ASN A 146 1.81 -22.81 -31.86
N GLY A 147 0.85 -22.67 -30.93
CA GLY A 147 0.61 -23.63 -29.85
C GLY A 147 1.67 -23.62 -28.75
N SER A 148 2.57 -22.63 -28.73
CA SER A 148 3.56 -22.48 -27.65
C SER A 148 2.89 -22.18 -26.30
N ALA A 149 3.57 -22.53 -25.20
CA ALA A 149 3.10 -22.23 -23.85
C ALA A 149 2.82 -20.73 -23.63
N ASN A 150 3.59 -19.87 -24.28
CA ASN A 150 3.44 -18.42 -24.27
C ASN A 150 2.08 -17.93 -24.81
N GLN A 151 1.35 -18.78 -25.54
CA GLN A 151 0.05 -18.49 -26.14
C GLN A 151 -1.12 -19.18 -25.42
N THR A 152 -0.86 -19.78 -24.26
CA THR A 152 -1.88 -20.52 -23.51
C THR A 152 -2.38 -19.71 -22.32
N TRP A 153 -3.70 -19.76 -22.12
CA TRP A 153 -4.43 -18.95 -21.17
C TRP A 153 -5.43 -19.80 -20.40
N ASP A 154 -5.58 -19.48 -19.12
CA ASP A 154 -6.66 -19.96 -18.29
C ASP A 154 -7.72 -18.85 -18.14
N VAL A 155 -8.99 -19.24 -18.10
CA VAL A 155 -10.12 -18.34 -17.84
C VAL A 155 -10.76 -18.77 -16.53
N ILE A 156 -10.54 -17.99 -15.47
CA ILE A 156 -10.91 -18.33 -14.09
C ILE A 156 -12.17 -17.57 -13.70
N THR A 157 -13.25 -18.29 -13.37
CA THR A 157 -14.55 -17.73 -12.99
C THR A 157 -14.80 -17.73 -11.49
N ALA A 158 -14.03 -18.50 -10.73
CA ALA A 158 -14.03 -18.46 -9.27
C ALA A 158 -12.64 -18.87 -8.73
N GLY A 159 -12.27 -18.45 -7.52
CA GLY A 159 -11.02 -18.79 -6.84
C GLY A 159 -10.67 -17.79 -5.72
N VAL A 160 -9.49 -17.90 -5.12
CA VAL A 160 -8.97 -16.94 -4.12
C VAL A 160 -8.97 -15.52 -4.69
N HIS A 161 -8.65 -15.38 -5.99
CA HIS A 161 -8.56 -14.08 -6.65
C HIS A 161 -9.77 -13.74 -7.52
N ASN A 162 -10.82 -14.57 -7.57
CA ASN A 162 -12.06 -14.18 -8.26
C ASN A 162 -13.28 -14.68 -7.50
N ASN A 163 -14.07 -13.75 -6.97
CA ASN A 163 -15.33 -14.02 -6.30
C ASN A 163 -16.49 -13.16 -6.84
N ALA A 164 -16.28 -12.49 -7.99
CA ALA A 164 -17.28 -11.62 -8.59
C ALA A 164 -18.12 -12.38 -9.63
N PRO A 165 -19.43 -12.58 -9.40
CA PRO A 165 -20.30 -13.28 -10.36
C PRO A 165 -20.33 -12.61 -11.73
N GLY A 166 -20.37 -13.41 -12.80
CA GLY A 166 -20.42 -12.90 -14.18
C GLY A 166 -19.11 -12.29 -14.69
N THR A 167 -18.01 -12.53 -13.99
CA THR A 167 -16.68 -12.04 -14.35
C THR A 167 -15.68 -13.19 -14.45
N ALA A 168 -14.60 -12.97 -15.19
CA ALA A 168 -13.46 -13.86 -15.24
C ALA A 168 -12.13 -13.11 -15.11
N LEU A 169 -11.12 -13.82 -14.61
CA LEU A 169 -9.72 -13.46 -14.81
C LEU A 169 -9.21 -14.18 -16.05
N ILE A 170 -8.46 -13.45 -16.86
CA ILE A 170 -7.71 -14.01 -17.98
C ILE A 170 -6.27 -14.14 -17.52
N VAL A 171 -5.79 -15.38 -17.34
CA VAL A 171 -4.51 -15.67 -16.70
C VAL A 171 -3.58 -16.36 -17.69
N SER A 172 -2.33 -15.91 -17.79
CA SER A 172 -1.34 -16.62 -18.59
C SER A 172 -1.06 -17.98 -17.95
N ALA A 173 -1.25 -19.08 -18.69
CA ALA A 173 -0.95 -20.40 -18.15
C ALA A 173 0.57 -20.65 -18.01
N LEU A 174 1.40 -19.85 -18.70
CA LEU A 174 2.86 -19.87 -18.55
C LEU A 174 3.31 -19.19 -17.26
N THR A 175 2.94 -17.91 -17.09
CA THR A 175 3.48 -17.10 -15.99
C THR A 175 2.60 -17.10 -14.75
N GLN A 176 1.32 -17.50 -14.84
CA GLN A 176 0.29 -17.34 -13.80
C GLN A 176 -0.10 -15.88 -13.51
N ALA A 177 0.40 -14.92 -14.28
CA ALA A 177 0.03 -13.52 -14.14
C ALA A 177 -1.34 -13.23 -14.80
N CYS A 178 -2.08 -12.30 -14.21
CA CYS A 178 -3.41 -11.88 -14.64
C CYS A 178 -3.32 -10.75 -15.67
N LEU A 179 -4.13 -10.83 -16.72
CA LEU A 179 -4.36 -9.71 -17.62
C LEU A 179 -4.94 -8.53 -16.82
N ASN A 180 -4.33 -7.36 -17.00
CA ASN A 180 -4.65 -6.15 -16.25
C ASN A 180 -4.75 -4.94 -17.19
N PHE A 181 -5.74 -4.10 -16.95
CA PHE A 181 -5.92 -2.82 -17.62
C PHE A 181 -5.66 -1.64 -16.68
N ASP A 182 -4.60 -0.87 -16.92
CA ASP A 182 -4.29 0.36 -16.17
C ASP A 182 -4.44 1.61 -17.06
N PRO A 183 -5.55 2.36 -16.94
CA PRO A 183 -5.80 3.54 -17.78
C PRO A 183 -4.83 4.69 -17.48
N ARG A 184 -4.08 4.65 -16.37
CA ARG A 184 -3.13 5.69 -15.98
C ARG A 184 -1.82 5.61 -16.77
N ARG A 185 -1.57 4.47 -17.43
CA ARG A 185 -0.38 4.27 -18.25
C ARG A 185 -0.54 4.91 -19.62
N ALA A 186 0.59 5.22 -20.26
CA ALA A 186 0.59 5.72 -21.63
C ALA A 186 -0.07 4.71 -22.60
N ALA A 187 -0.75 5.22 -23.63
CA ALA A 187 -1.36 4.41 -24.68
C ALA A 187 -0.33 3.43 -25.28
N GLY A 188 -0.77 2.22 -25.63
CA GLY A 188 0.12 1.12 -26.04
C GLY A 188 0.83 0.39 -24.89
N ASN A 189 0.64 0.83 -23.64
CA ASN A 189 1.19 0.19 -22.43
C ASN A 189 0.15 0.03 -21.32
N GLN A 190 -1.13 0.12 -21.66
CA GLN A 190 -2.24 0.07 -20.69
C GLN A 190 -2.71 -1.36 -20.42
N VAL A 191 -2.45 -2.29 -21.34
CA VAL A 191 -2.84 -3.71 -21.24
C VAL A 191 -1.59 -4.56 -21.08
N LEU A 192 -1.48 -5.21 -19.93
CA LEU A 192 -0.27 -5.94 -19.51
C LEU A 192 -0.64 -7.09 -18.58
N LEU A 193 0.32 -7.97 -18.28
CA LEU A 193 0.18 -8.92 -17.19
C LEU A 193 0.67 -8.32 -15.88
N PHE A 194 -0.05 -8.62 -14.82
CA PHE A 194 0.29 -8.24 -13.46
C PHE A 194 -0.11 -9.37 -12.50
N SER A 195 0.57 -9.44 -11.37
CA SER A 195 0.30 -10.46 -10.34
C SER A 195 -1.19 -10.50 -9.99
N CYS A 196 -1.75 -11.70 -9.92
CA CYS A 196 -3.15 -11.88 -9.55
C CYS A 196 -3.33 -11.48 -8.08
N GLY A 197 -4.22 -10.52 -7.78
CA GLY A 197 -4.41 -9.97 -6.42
C GLY A 197 -4.26 -8.45 -6.30
N GLY A 198 -3.95 -7.76 -7.40
CA GLY A 198 -3.92 -6.29 -7.47
C GLY A 198 -2.69 -5.63 -6.83
N ARG A 199 -1.83 -6.41 -6.16
CA ARG A 199 -0.51 -5.96 -5.66
C ARG A 199 0.60 -6.66 -6.42
N ALA A 200 1.77 -6.02 -6.48
CA ALA A 200 2.90 -6.49 -7.29
C ALA A 200 3.57 -7.77 -6.75
N ASP A 201 3.23 -8.21 -5.54
CA ASP A 201 3.70 -9.41 -4.86
C ASP A 201 2.68 -10.56 -4.92
N GLY A 202 1.61 -10.42 -5.71
CA GLY A 202 0.53 -11.43 -5.79
C GLY A 202 -0.36 -11.49 -4.55
N GLY A 203 -0.09 -10.65 -3.54
CA GLY A 203 -0.96 -10.48 -2.39
C GLY A 203 -2.16 -9.58 -2.70
N GLY A 204 -2.98 -9.33 -1.67
CA GLY A 204 -4.10 -8.41 -1.76
C GLY A 204 -5.42 -9.04 -2.20
N SER A 205 -6.27 -8.23 -2.80
CA SER A 205 -7.56 -8.62 -3.37
C SER A 205 -7.58 -8.16 -4.81
N VAL A 206 -8.11 -8.99 -5.70
CA VAL A 206 -8.23 -8.64 -7.11
C VAL A 206 -8.92 -7.29 -7.28
N THR A 207 -8.40 -6.48 -8.20
CA THR A 207 -8.97 -5.19 -8.54
C THR A 207 -9.87 -5.33 -9.76
N ASN A 208 -10.82 -4.40 -9.93
CA ASN A 208 -11.66 -4.33 -11.13
C ASN A 208 -10.86 -4.10 -12.43
N SER A 209 -9.57 -3.76 -12.33
CA SER A 209 -8.63 -3.71 -13.48
C SER A 209 -8.23 -5.08 -14.03
N GLN A 210 -8.41 -6.15 -13.26
CA GLN A 210 -8.05 -7.52 -13.65
C GLN A 210 -9.27 -8.39 -13.97
N GLN A 211 -10.48 -7.87 -13.73
CA GLN A 211 -11.74 -8.57 -13.97
C GLN A 211 -12.33 -8.16 -15.30
N PHE A 212 -12.81 -9.16 -16.06
CA PHE A 212 -13.47 -8.97 -17.35
C PHE A 212 -14.87 -9.57 -17.30
N ALA A 213 -15.86 -8.90 -17.89
CA ALA A 213 -17.19 -9.46 -18.03
C ALA A 213 -17.14 -10.79 -18.81
N PHE A 214 -17.76 -11.84 -18.28
CA PHE A 214 -17.70 -13.18 -18.87
C PHE A 214 -18.99 -13.97 -18.63
N ASN A 215 -19.56 -14.49 -19.71
CA ASN A 215 -20.85 -15.19 -19.71
C ASN A 215 -20.72 -16.71 -19.87
N GLY A 216 -19.49 -17.26 -19.83
CA GLY A 216 -19.24 -18.69 -20.02
C GLY A 216 -18.95 -19.11 -21.47
N GLY A 217 -19.16 -18.25 -22.46
CA GLY A 217 -18.97 -18.57 -23.87
C GLY A 217 -17.51 -18.58 -24.33
N SER A 218 -17.20 -19.38 -25.35
CA SER A 218 -15.88 -19.41 -26.01
C SER A 218 -15.65 -18.24 -26.98
N GLY A 219 -16.55 -17.27 -27.05
CA GLY A 219 -16.51 -16.20 -28.03
C GLY A 219 -17.25 -16.50 -29.34
N PRO A 220 -17.35 -15.51 -30.26
CA PRO A 220 -16.69 -14.20 -30.18
C PRO A 220 -17.22 -13.33 -29.03
N ILE A 221 -16.32 -12.81 -28.18
CA ILE A 221 -16.66 -11.93 -27.05
C ILE A 221 -15.73 -10.72 -27.01
N PRO A 222 -16.22 -9.54 -26.56
CA PRO A 222 -15.35 -8.46 -26.17
C PRO A 222 -14.66 -8.77 -24.85
N LEU A 223 -13.37 -8.43 -24.75
CA LEU A 223 -12.69 -8.36 -23.46
C LEU A 223 -12.83 -6.93 -22.94
N ALA A 224 -13.79 -6.71 -22.04
CA ALA A 224 -14.05 -5.42 -21.43
C ALA A 224 -13.65 -5.43 -19.95
N PRO A 225 -12.61 -4.68 -19.55
CA PRO A 225 -12.19 -4.63 -18.15
C PRO A 225 -13.23 -3.85 -17.32
N LEU A 226 -13.49 -4.27 -16.09
CA LEU A 226 -14.55 -3.65 -15.28
C LEU A 226 -14.24 -2.20 -14.88
N ASN A 227 -12.98 -1.85 -14.64
CA ASN A 227 -12.58 -0.46 -14.42
C ASN A 227 -12.70 0.43 -15.67
N GLY A 228 -13.02 -0.14 -16.83
CA GLY A 228 -13.40 0.57 -18.05
C GLY A 228 -14.87 0.99 -18.10
N ASN A 229 -15.70 0.61 -17.12
CA ASN A 229 -17.10 1.04 -16.96
C ASN A 229 -17.97 0.87 -18.23
N ASN A 230 -17.79 -0.24 -18.97
CA ASN A 230 -18.46 -0.52 -20.26
C ASN A 230 -18.21 0.54 -21.36
N GLN A 231 -17.16 1.34 -21.22
CA GLN A 231 -16.73 2.35 -22.20
C GLN A 231 -15.40 2.00 -22.85
N THR A 232 -14.75 0.92 -22.41
CA THR A 232 -13.44 0.49 -22.90
C THR A 232 -13.46 -1.01 -23.21
N CYS A 233 -12.95 -1.37 -24.38
CA CYS A 233 -12.70 -2.75 -24.80
C CYS A 233 -11.22 -2.90 -25.09
N LEU A 234 -10.69 -4.10 -24.91
CA LEU A 234 -9.43 -4.47 -25.51
C LEU A 234 -9.58 -4.58 -27.03
N THR A 235 -8.54 -4.20 -27.77
CA THR A 235 -8.55 -4.17 -29.23
C THR A 235 -7.27 -4.75 -29.82
N ALA A 236 -7.43 -5.49 -30.91
CA ALA A 236 -6.35 -5.96 -31.74
C ALA A 236 -5.97 -4.89 -32.79
N GLY A 237 -5.27 -3.85 -32.37
CA GLY A 237 -4.94 -2.68 -33.20
C GLY A 237 -3.52 -2.65 -33.78
N GLY A 238 -2.64 -3.59 -33.42
CA GLY A 238 -1.23 -3.55 -33.82
C GLY A 238 -0.46 -4.83 -33.47
N LYS A 239 0.80 -4.68 -33.02
CA LYS A 239 1.63 -5.81 -32.54
C LYS A 239 1.34 -6.19 -31.08
N LEU A 240 0.74 -5.27 -30.33
CA LEU A 240 0.35 -5.45 -28.94
C LEU A 240 -1.16 -5.42 -28.81
N LEU A 241 -1.68 -6.07 -27.77
CA LEU A 241 -3.04 -5.88 -27.31
C LEU A 241 -3.13 -4.49 -26.68
N ASP A 242 -4.13 -3.71 -27.09
CA ASP A 242 -4.34 -2.35 -26.60
C ASP A 242 -5.81 -2.16 -26.20
N GLN A 243 -6.22 -0.92 -25.92
CA GLN A 243 -7.59 -0.54 -25.62
C GLN A 243 -8.16 0.42 -26.67
N THR A 244 -9.49 0.49 -26.75
CA THR A 244 -10.18 1.61 -27.38
C THR A 244 -11.50 1.87 -26.67
N ALA A 245 -12.06 3.06 -26.89
CA ALA A 245 -13.43 3.34 -26.52
C ALA A 245 -14.40 2.39 -27.26
N CYS A 246 -15.34 1.79 -26.54
CA CYS A 246 -16.35 0.88 -27.11
C CYS A 246 -17.60 0.81 -26.24
N ASN A 247 -18.68 0.25 -26.79
CA ASN A 247 -19.73 -0.40 -26.01
C ASN A 247 -19.60 -1.93 -26.19
N PRO A 248 -19.33 -2.72 -25.13
CA PRO A 248 -19.18 -4.17 -25.23
C PRO A 248 -20.39 -4.87 -25.87
N ALA A 249 -21.61 -4.37 -25.66
CA ALA A 249 -22.83 -4.96 -26.21
C ALA A 249 -22.92 -4.87 -27.74
N THR A 250 -22.18 -3.95 -28.35
CA THR A 250 -22.17 -3.73 -29.81
C THR A 250 -20.75 -3.86 -30.39
N ALA A 251 -19.84 -4.52 -29.67
CA ALA A 251 -18.47 -4.72 -30.11
C ALA A 251 -18.40 -5.55 -31.39
N SER A 252 -17.49 -5.20 -32.29
CA SER A 252 -17.32 -5.88 -33.58
C SER A 252 -15.86 -5.84 -34.04
N GLY A 253 -15.53 -6.60 -35.09
CA GLY A 253 -14.22 -6.54 -35.73
C GLY A 253 -13.07 -6.89 -34.78
N ASN A 254 -12.08 -5.99 -34.69
CA ASN A 254 -10.87 -6.18 -33.87
C ASN A 254 -11.10 -6.09 -32.35
N LEU A 255 -12.34 -5.88 -31.91
CA LEU A 255 -12.75 -5.89 -30.50
C LEU A 255 -13.20 -7.27 -30.02
N LEU A 256 -13.31 -8.25 -30.92
CA LEU A 256 -13.82 -9.58 -30.61
C LEU A 256 -12.71 -10.62 -30.53
N PHE A 257 -12.81 -11.49 -29.53
CA PHE A 257 -11.87 -12.55 -29.22
C PHE A 257 -12.59 -13.90 -29.08
N THR A 258 -11.92 -14.97 -29.51
CA THR A 258 -12.37 -16.36 -29.37
C THR A 258 -11.44 -17.10 -28.42
N ILE A 259 -12.00 -17.74 -27.40
CA ILE A 259 -11.29 -18.56 -26.42
C ILE A 259 -11.31 -20.01 -26.90
N GLY A 260 -10.14 -20.61 -27.07
CA GLY A 260 -9.97 -21.98 -27.58
C GLY A 260 -10.22 -22.11 -29.08
N SER A 261 -10.63 -23.31 -29.50
CA SER A 261 -10.78 -23.67 -30.92
C SER A 261 -12.15 -23.31 -31.53
N GLY A 262 -13.00 -22.59 -30.79
CA GLY A 262 -14.24 -22.01 -31.34
C GLY A 262 -15.37 -22.99 -31.67
N SER A 263 -15.36 -24.23 -31.18
CA SER A 263 -16.37 -25.25 -31.52
C SER A 263 -16.96 -26.02 -30.33
N GLY A 264 -16.78 -25.56 -29.09
CA GLY A 264 -17.32 -26.25 -27.91
C GLY A 264 -17.79 -25.28 -26.84
N SER A 265 -19.08 -25.32 -26.54
CA SER A 265 -19.57 -24.86 -25.23
C SER A 265 -18.83 -25.66 -24.16
N ALA A 266 -18.21 -25.00 -23.19
CA ALA A 266 -17.68 -25.69 -22.02
C ALA A 266 -18.88 -26.37 -21.34
N ALA A 267 -18.93 -27.70 -21.39
CA ALA A 267 -19.94 -28.45 -20.67
C ALA A 267 -19.79 -28.09 -19.19
N ALA A 268 -20.81 -27.45 -18.62
CA ALA A 268 -20.91 -27.27 -17.19
C ALA A 268 -20.77 -28.66 -16.53
N PRO A 269 -19.89 -28.84 -15.53
CA PRO A 269 -19.92 -30.08 -14.77
C PRO A 269 -21.33 -30.25 -14.21
N PRO A 270 -21.94 -31.45 -14.33
CA PRO A 270 -23.28 -31.67 -13.82
C PRO A 270 -23.34 -31.30 -12.33
N PRO A 271 -24.39 -30.63 -11.85
CA PRO A 271 -24.55 -30.38 -10.43
C PRO A 271 -24.49 -31.72 -9.70
N PRO A 272 -23.72 -31.84 -8.61
CA PRO A 272 -23.68 -33.08 -7.83
C PRO A 272 -25.11 -33.44 -7.41
N PRO A 273 -25.53 -34.71 -7.56
CA PRO A 273 -26.86 -35.13 -7.15
C PRO A 273 -27.09 -34.81 -5.67
N PRO A 274 -28.30 -34.38 -5.27
CA PRO A 274 -28.61 -34.15 -3.87
C PRO A 274 -28.32 -35.44 -3.08
N PRO A 275 -27.63 -35.37 -1.92
CA PRO A 275 -27.23 -36.57 -1.20
C PRO A 275 -28.48 -37.39 -0.84
N ALA A 276 -28.55 -38.61 -1.35
CA ALA A 276 -29.49 -39.60 -0.86
C ALA A 276 -29.17 -39.86 0.62
N THR A 277 -30.16 -39.66 1.48
CA THR A 277 -30.17 -40.04 2.88
C THR A 277 -29.95 -41.55 3.02
N THR A 278 -28.68 -41.93 3.06
CA THR A 278 -28.23 -43.24 3.51
C THR A 278 -27.18 -43.01 4.58
N ALA A 279 -27.38 -43.63 5.74
CA ALA A 279 -26.53 -43.51 6.91
C ALA A 279 -25.10 -43.92 6.55
N ALA A 280 -24.23 -42.93 6.34
CA ALA A 280 -22.83 -43.14 6.02
C ALA A 280 -22.03 -43.26 7.32
N SER A 281 -21.38 -44.41 7.45
CA SER A 281 -20.31 -44.69 8.40
C SER A 281 -19.25 -43.58 8.37
N ALA A 282 -18.73 -43.25 9.56
CA ALA A 282 -17.81 -42.14 9.80
C ALA A 282 -16.64 -42.08 8.80
N PRO A 283 -16.33 -40.91 8.20
CA PRO A 283 -15.19 -40.75 7.33
C PRO A 283 -13.91 -40.75 8.18
N THR A 284 -12.97 -41.62 7.82
CA THR A 284 -11.57 -41.53 8.24
C THR A 284 -10.95 -40.26 7.66
N ASN A 285 -10.68 -39.28 8.53
CA ASN A 285 -9.93 -38.08 8.21
C ASN A 285 -8.52 -38.45 7.71
N VAL A 286 -8.26 -38.24 6.42
CA VAL A 286 -6.89 -38.19 5.90
C VAL A 286 -6.36 -36.80 6.21
N ALA A 287 -5.52 -36.70 7.24
CA ALA A 287 -4.83 -35.47 7.59
C ALA A 287 -4.00 -34.97 6.39
N ALA A 288 -4.30 -33.77 5.90
CA ALA A 288 -3.48 -33.11 4.89
C ALA A 288 -2.06 -32.91 5.45
N ALA A 289 -1.06 -33.41 4.73
CA ALA A 289 0.33 -33.28 5.13
C ALA A 289 0.73 -31.81 5.23
N ALA A 290 1.36 -31.43 6.35
CA ALA A 290 1.82 -30.08 6.60
C ALA A 290 2.84 -29.62 5.53
N PRO A 291 2.85 -28.33 5.15
CA PRO A 291 3.86 -27.78 4.25
C PRO A 291 5.27 -28.03 4.80
N ALA A 292 6.19 -28.50 3.96
CA ALA A 292 7.59 -28.65 4.35
C ALA A 292 8.17 -27.27 4.74
N LEU A 293 8.77 -27.19 5.93
CA LEU A 293 9.48 -26.00 6.40
C LEU A 293 10.68 -25.75 5.49
N GLN A 294 10.61 -24.73 4.63
CA GLN A 294 11.77 -24.27 3.89
C GLN A 294 12.67 -23.47 4.83
N SER A 295 13.95 -23.81 4.88
CA SER A 295 14.93 -22.99 5.62
C SER A 295 15.13 -21.68 4.86
N VAL A 296 14.61 -20.58 5.39
CA VAL A 296 14.80 -19.25 4.82
C VAL A 296 15.97 -18.57 5.52
N THR A 297 16.86 -17.95 4.75
CA THR A 297 17.90 -17.07 5.31
C THR A 297 17.24 -15.76 5.74
N LEU A 298 17.24 -15.47 7.04
CA LEU A 298 16.68 -14.23 7.58
C LEU A 298 17.53 -13.02 7.17
N ASP A 299 16.87 -11.96 6.73
CA ASP A 299 17.48 -10.63 6.65
C ASP A 299 17.29 -9.93 8.00
N GLN A 300 18.33 -9.94 8.81
CA GLN A 300 18.29 -9.38 10.17
C GLN A 300 17.87 -7.91 10.20
N THR A 301 18.17 -7.13 9.14
CA THR A 301 17.75 -5.73 9.08
C THR A 301 16.25 -5.65 8.83
N ALA A 302 15.73 -6.45 7.89
CA ALA A 302 14.31 -6.48 7.60
C ALA A 302 13.49 -7.06 8.77
N VAL A 303 14.02 -8.04 9.50
CA VAL A 303 13.42 -8.56 10.74
C VAL A 303 13.36 -7.48 11.81
N ALA A 304 14.46 -6.75 12.04
CA ALA A 304 14.51 -5.68 13.03
C ALA A 304 13.55 -4.53 12.72
N GLU A 305 13.33 -4.23 11.42
CA GLU A 305 12.31 -3.27 10.97
C GLU A 305 10.89 -3.84 11.14
N ALA A 306 10.68 -5.08 10.73
CA ALA A 306 9.37 -5.73 10.67
C ALA A 306 8.80 -6.09 12.04
N GLN A 307 9.65 -6.43 13.01
CA GLN A 307 9.25 -6.99 14.30
C GLN A 307 9.69 -6.11 15.48
N VAL A 308 9.37 -4.82 15.41
CA VAL A 308 9.68 -3.87 16.49
C VAL A 308 8.74 -4.08 17.67
N ARG A 309 9.33 -4.32 18.85
CA ARG A 309 8.58 -4.37 20.12
C ARG A 309 7.88 -3.04 20.40
N ASP A 310 6.58 -3.11 20.63
CA ASP A 310 5.81 -1.96 21.13
C ASP A 310 6.10 -1.73 22.62
N ASN A 311 6.92 -0.73 22.92
CA ASN A 311 7.28 -0.35 24.28
C ASN A 311 6.24 0.55 24.96
N THR A 312 5.23 1.06 24.23
CA THR A 312 4.12 1.82 24.83
C THR A 312 2.94 0.92 25.19
N ALA A 313 3.06 -0.38 24.91
CA ALA A 313 2.02 -1.37 25.11
C ALA A 313 1.66 -1.59 26.60
N THR A 314 0.37 -1.53 26.90
CA THR A 314 -0.21 -2.10 28.12
C THR A 314 -0.44 -3.59 27.91
N ARG A 315 0.16 -4.41 28.79
CA ARG A 315 0.16 -5.87 28.67
C ARG A 315 -0.69 -6.48 29.79
N ALA A 316 -1.70 -7.26 29.41
CA ALA A 316 -2.48 -8.06 30.36
C ALA A 316 -1.67 -9.27 30.86
N ALA A 317 -0.77 -9.79 30.02
CA ALA A 317 0.22 -10.79 30.39
C ALA A 317 1.50 -10.56 29.56
N SER A 318 2.65 -10.91 30.12
CA SER A 318 3.93 -10.79 29.41
C SER A 318 4.80 -12.01 29.59
N SER A 319 5.38 -12.48 28.48
CA SER A 319 6.23 -13.65 28.39
C SER A 319 5.64 -14.90 29.05
N VAL A 320 4.34 -15.16 28.81
CA VAL A 320 3.62 -16.31 29.38
C VAL A 320 3.28 -17.36 28.33
N PRO A 321 3.16 -18.65 28.70
CA PRO A 321 2.57 -19.63 27.82
C PRO A 321 1.07 -19.40 27.63
N ILE A 322 0.59 -19.64 26.41
CA ILE A 322 -0.83 -19.77 26.09
C ILE A 322 -1.09 -21.25 25.82
N LYS A 323 -1.98 -21.86 26.61
CA LYS A 323 -2.27 -23.30 26.56
C LYS A 323 -3.64 -23.57 25.98
N ASP A 324 -3.77 -24.60 25.15
CA ASP A 324 -5.08 -25.13 24.77
C ASP A 324 -5.72 -25.93 25.93
N SER A 325 -6.94 -26.42 25.73
CA SER A 325 -7.65 -27.22 26.74
C SER A 325 -7.01 -28.57 27.08
N THR A 326 -6.04 -29.03 26.29
CA THR A 326 -5.27 -30.24 26.55
C THR A 326 -3.99 -29.96 27.35
N GLY A 327 -3.72 -28.68 27.63
CA GLY A 327 -2.52 -28.23 28.35
C GLY A 327 -1.29 -28.07 27.45
N LYS A 328 -1.43 -28.18 26.12
CA LYS A 328 -0.36 -27.95 25.14
C LYS A 328 -0.19 -26.47 24.86
N CYS A 329 1.03 -26.04 24.59
CA CYS A 329 1.40 -24.64 24.39
C CYS A 329 1.36 -24.23 22.91
N LEU A 330 0.87 -23.02 22.65
CA LEU A 330 1.11 -22.35 21.38
C LEU A 330 2.61 -22.13 21.21
N THR A 331 3.15 -22.56 20.07
CA THR A 331 4.58 -22.63 19.80
C THR A 331 4.90 -22.09 18.42
N VAL A 332 5.95 -21.29 18.32
CA VAL A 332 6.46 -20.73 17.06
C VAL A 332 7.95 -20.99 16.90
N ASN A 333 8.40 -21.06 15.64
CA ASN A 333 9.80 -21.14 15.27
C ASN A 333 10.16 -19.89 14.44
N ALA A 334 11.06 -19.04 14.94
CA ALA A 334 11.45 -17.80 14.27
C ALA A 334 11.95 -18.02 12.82
N ASN A 335 12.55 -19.17 12.52
CA ASN A 335 13.13 -19.47 11.22
C ASN A 335 12.15 -20.12 10.23
N SER A 336 10.85 -20.15 10.54
CA SER A 336 9.83 -20.83 9.71
C SER A 336 8.94 -19.89 8.88
N GLY A 337 9.17 -18.59 9.00
CA GLY A 337 8.51 -17.57 8.18
C GLY A 337 9.27 -17.22 6.91
N ASP A 338 8.95 -16.07 6.32
CA ASP A 338 9.70 -15.43 5.25
C ASP A 338 11.00 -14.78 5.79
N PHE A 339 11.73 -14.08 4.92
CA PHE A 339 13.00 -13.43 5.27
C PHE A 339 12.89 -12.34 6.36
N ARG A 340 11.67 -11.94 6.74
CA ARG A 340 11.34 -10.96 7.80
C ARG A 340 10.68 -11.61 9.01
N GLU A 341 10.66 -12.93 9.08
CA GLU A 341 9.90 -13.73 10.07
C GLU A 341 8.37 -13.55 9.99
N ASN A 342 7.84 -12.98 8.91
CA ASN A 342 6.40 -12.97 8.66
C ASN A 342 5.95 -14.33 8.15
N LEU A 343 4.64 -14.58 8.23
CA LEU A 343 4.04 -15.84 7.80
C LEU A 343 4.57 -17.06 8.58
N THR A 344 5.14 -16.83 9.76
CA THR A 344 5.62 -17.87 10.68
C THR A 344 4.43 -18.69 11.19
N PRO A 345 4.34 -20.00 10.90
CA PRO A 345 3.23 -20.82 11.37
C PRO A 345 3.15 -20.91 12.89
N VAL A 346 1.92 -20.97 13.42
CA VAL A 346 1.69 -21.24 14.85
C VAL A 346 1.25 -22.68 15.02
N THR A 347 1.98 -23.42 15.86
CA THR A 347 1.71 -24.83 16.17
C THR A 347 1.31 -24.99 17.63
N VAL A 348 0.74 -26.15 17.97
CA VAL A 348 0.33 -26.51 19.33
C VAL A 348 1.10 -27.75 19.76
N GLN A 349 2.04 -27.58 20.68
CA GLN A 349 3.01 -28.62 21.08
C GLN A 349 3.02 -28.84 22.59
N ALA A 350 3.68 -29.90 23.05
CA ALA A 350 3.92 -30.07 24.48
C ALA A 350 4.67 -28.85 25.03
N CYS A 351 4.26 -28.35 26.19
CA CYS A 351 4.94 -27.23 26.81
C CYS A 351 6.35 -27.65 27.23
N ASP A 352 7.38 -27.02 26.67
CA ASP A 352 8.80 -27.27 26.94
C ASP A 352 9.48 -26.08 27.63
N GLY A 353 8.79 -24.95 27.75
CA GLY A 353 9.32 -23.73 28.37
C GLY A 353 10.30 -22.96 27.48
N SER A 354 10.41 -23.32 26.20
CA SER A 354 11.21 -22.58 25.24
C SER A 354 10.67 -21.17 25.01
N ALA A 355 11.54 -20.25 24.57
CA ALA A 355 11.13 -18.89 24.26
C ALA A 355 10.06 -18.82 23.16
N GLY A 356 10.02 -19.80 22.24
CA GLY A 356 9.00 -19.92 21.21
C GLY A 356 7.60 -20.25 21.74
N GLN A 357 7.45 -20.54 23.03
CA GLN A 357 6.17 -20.78 23.69
C GLN A 357 5.69 -19.60 24.55
N ASN A 358 6.46 -18.50 24.59
CA ASN A 358 6.13 -17.33 25.39
C ASN A 358 5.46 -16.26 24.54
N TRP A 359 4.41 -15.68 25.11
CA TRP A 359 3.56 -14.71 24.45
C TRP A 359 3.30 -13.52 25.37
N ASP A 360 3.19 -12.35 24.76
CA ASP A 360 2.61 -11.18 25.38
C ASP A 360 1.15 -11.02 24.91
N VAL A 361 0.28 -10.58 25.82
CA VAL A 361 -1.11 -10.23 25.50
C VAL A 361 -1.28 -8.73 25.71
N VAL A 362 -1.37 -7.98 24.60
CA VAL A 362 -1.34 -6.51 24.58
C VAL A 362 -2.75 -5.96 24.39
N THR A 363 -3.28 -5.25 25.39
CA THR A 363 -4.65 -4.72 25.39
C THR A 363 -4.75 -3.25 25.01
N ALA A 364 -3.62 -2.53 25.02
CA ALA A 364 -3.51 -1.18 24.47
C ALA A 364 -2.05 -0.92 24.06
N GLY A 365 -1.79 0.04 23.18
CA GLY A 365 -0.44 0.42 22.76
C GLY A 365 -0.45 1.15 21.42
N LYS A 366 0.74 1.38 20.85
CA LYS A 366 0.89 1.93 19.48
C LYS A 366 0.12 1.10 18.46
N HIS A 367 0.14 -0.22 18.60
CA HIS A 367 -0.51 -1.14 17.65
C HIS A 367 -1.85 -1.70 18.15
N ASN A 368 -2.36 -1.33 19.33
CA ASN A 368 -3.71 -1.69 19.73
C ASN A 368 -4.42 -0.47 20.32
N ASN A 369 -5.37 0.07 19.57
CA ASN A 369 -6.21 1.19 19.94
C ASN A 369 -7.71 0.83 20.00
N VAL A 370 -8.05 -0.47 19.99
CA VAL A 370 -9.44 -0.93 19.94
C VAL A 370 -9.81 -1.55 21.30
N ALA A 371 -10.72 -0.88 22.01
CA ALA A 371 -11.21 -1.34 23.30
C ALA A 371 -11.86 -2.74 23.22
N GLY A 372 -11.65 -3.56 24.24
CA GLY A 372 -12.20 -4.93 24.30
C GLY A 372 -11.49 -5.93 23.38
N THR A 373 -10.33 -5.57 22.82
CA THR A 373 -9.51 -6.45 22.00
C THR A 373 -8.07 -6.55 22.52
N ALA A 374 -7.36 -7.60 22.13
CA ALA A 374 -5.95 -7.78 22.38
C ALA A 374 -5.20 -8.19 21.11
N LEU A 375 -3.91 -7.81 21.06
CA LEU A 375 -2.93 -8.50 20.23
C LEU A 375 -2.33 -9.65 21.03
N VAL A 376 -2.14 -10.78 20.38
CA VAL A 376 -1.33 -11.89 20.90
C VAL A 376 0.02 -11.83 20.21
N VAL A 377 1.08 -11.50 20.94
CA VAL A 377 2.40 -11.17 20.38
C VAL A 377 3.41 -12.22 20.83
N SER A 378 4.17 -12.78 19.89
CA SER A 378 5.26 -13.71 20.22
C SER A 378 6.33 -12.97 21.02
N ALA A 379 6.70 -13.49 22.19
CA ALA A 379 7.79 -12.91 22.97
C ALA A 379 9.17 -13.19 22.34
N LEU A 380 9.26 -14.23 21.50
CA LEU A 380 10.48 -14.57 20.76
C LEU A 380 10.72 -13.61 19.59
N THR A 381 9.72 -13.43 18.73
CA THR A 381 9.88 -12.71 17.46
C THR A 381 9.32 -11.31 17.49
N GLN A 382 8.50 -10.93 18.48
CA GLN A 382 7.71 -9.68 18.51
C GLN A 382 6.63 -9.54 17.43
N ALA A 383 6.42 -10.58 16.62
CA ALA A 383 5.36 -10.62 15.63
C ALA A 383 3.98 -10.88 16.26
N CYS A 384 2.94 -10.36 15.64
CA CYS A 384 1.56 -10.49 16.08
C CYS A 384 0.90 -11.73 15.45
N LEU A 385 0.13 -12.46 16.24
CA LEU A 385 -0.80 -13.46 15.75
C LEU A 385 -1.76 -12.81 14.75
N ASN A 386 -1.91 -13.43 13.58
CA ASN A 386 -2.70 -12.92 12.49
C ASN A 386 -3.55 -14.05 11.88
N PHE A 387 -4.80 -13.73 11.60
CA PHE A 387 -5.75 -14.62 10.96
C PHE A 387 -6.04 -14.20 9.51
N ASP A 388 -5.67 -15.06 8.56
CA ASP A 388 -6.03 -14.88 7.15
C ASP A 388 -6.98 -16.00 6.70
N PRO A 389 -8.30 -15.74 6.66
CA PRO A 389 -9.29 -16.77 6.28
C PRO A 389 -9.16 -17.20 4.81
N ARG A 390 -8.37 -16.49 4.00
CA ARG A 390 -8.13 -16.81 2.59
C ARG A 390 -7.09 -17.92 2.43
N ARG A 391 -6.35 -18.27 3.49
CA ARG A 391 -5.40 -19.38 3.49
C ARG A 391 -6.10 -20.72 3.67
N ALA A 392 -5.44 -21.79 3.23
CA ALA A 392 -5.91 -23.15 3.47
C ALA A 392 -5.94 -23.46 4.97
N ALA A 393 -6.90 -24.29 5.39
CA ALA A 393 -7.03 -24.79 6.76
C ALA A 393 -5.69 -25.34 7.28
N GLY A 394 -5.40 -25.11 8.56
CA GLY A 394 -4.10 -25.39 9.18
C GLY A 394 -2.98 -24.40 8.86
N ASN A 395 -3.20 -23.42 7.98
CA ASN A 395 -2.26 -22.32 7.67
C ASN A 395 -2.92 -20.93 7.75
N GLN A 396 -4.12 -20.85 8.35
CA GLN A 396 -4.86 -19.58 8.47
C GLN A 396 -4.37 -18.71 9.63
N VAL A 397 -3.76 -19.33 10.64
CA VAL A 397 -3.23 -18.65 11.82
C VAL A 397 -1.70 -18.69 11.77
N LEU A 398 -1.10 -17.51 11.71
CA LEU A 398 0.35 -17.33 11.55
C LEU A 398 0.80 -16.07 12.31
N LEU A 399 2.11 -15.86 12.44
CA LEU A 399 2.64 -14.58 12.89
C LEU A 399 2.89 -13.65 11.71
N PHE A 400 2.61 -12.38 11.92
CA PHE A 400 2.88 -11.31 10.99
C PHE A 400 3.26 -10.05 11.77
N SER A 401 4.09 -9.21 11.19
CA SER A 401 4.45 -7.88 11.68
C SER A 401 3.25 -7.15 12.27
N CYS A 402 3.38 -6.72 13.52
CA CYS A 402 2.35 -5.91 14.17
C CYS A 402 2.18 -4.58 13.41
N GLY A 403 0.94 -4.24 13.02
CA GLY A 403 0.65 -3.04 12.21
C GLY A 403 0.05 -3.33 10.82
N GLY A 404 -0.20 -4.60 10.50
CA GLY A 404 -0.91 -5.02 9.28
C GLY A 404 -0.12 -4.91 7.98
N ARG A 405 1.13 -4.43 8.02
CA ARG A 405 2.07 -4.40 6.88
C ARG A 405 3.30 -5.23 7.18
N ALA A 406 3.92 -5.79 6.16
CA ALA A 406 5.06 -6.70 6.26
C ALA A 406 6.35 -6.05 6.80
N ASP A 407 6.37 -4.73 6.96
CA ASP A 407 7.49 -3.94 7.47
C ASP A 407 7.26 -3.45 8.91
N GLY A 408 6.24 -3.98 9.62
CA GLY A 408 5.91 -3.51 10.98
C GLY A 408 5.30 -2.10 11.03
N GLY A 409 5.07 -1.48 9.87
CA GLY A 409 4.40 -0.20 9.77
C GLY A 409 2.87 -0.33 9.71
N GLY A 410 2.19 0.82 9.73
CA GLY A 410 0.75 0.92 9.55
C GLY A 410 -0.06 0.86 10.85
N LEU A 411 -1.36 0.64 10.68
CA LEU A 411 -2.29 0.40 11.78
C LEU A 411 -2.65 -1.07 11.77
N VAL A 412 -2.79 -1.65 12.96
CA VAL A 412 -3.29 -3.01 13.14
C VAL A 412 -4.56 -3.24 12.32
N THR A 413 -4.63 -4.39 11.68
CA THR A 413 -5.81 -4.83 10.94
C THR A 413 -6.69 -5.70 11.82
N ASN A 414 -7.98 -5.80 11.48
CA ASN A 414 -8.91 -6.68 12.19
C ASN A 414 -8.45 -8.15 12.21
N SER A 415 -7.55 -8.56 11.30
CA SER A 415 -6.93 -9.89 11.29
C SER A 415 -5.97 -10.16 12.45
N GLN A 416 -5.44 -9.12 13.10
CA GLN A 416 -4.49 -9.23 14.21
C GLN A 416 -5.14 -8.96 15.57
N LEU A 417 -6.37 -8.45 15.58
CA LEU A 417 -7.12 -8.15 16.80
C LEU A 417 -8.00 -9.34 17.19
N PHE A 418 -7.95 -9.70 18.47
CA PHE A 418 -8.74 -10.76 19.08
C PHE A 418 -9.63 -10.20 20.18
N THR A 419 -10.87 -10.65 20.29
CA THR A 419 -11.74 -10.26 21.41
C THR A 419 -11.11 -10.67 22.74
N PHE A 420 -11.08 -9.75 23.72
CA PHE A 420 -10.41 -9.98 25.00
C PHE A 420 -11.26 -9.42 26.16
N SER A 421 -11.63 -10.31 27.10
CA SER A 421 -12.47 -9.98 28.26
C SER A 421 -11.72 -10.03 29.60
N GLY A 422 -10.41 -10.34 29.60
CA GLY A 422 -9.58 -10.40 30.80
C GLY A 422 -8.77 -11.68 30.94
N ALA A 423 -8.27 -11.92 32.15
CA ALA A 423 -7.47 -13.10 32.48
C ALA A 423 -8.32 -14.38 32.57
N GLY A 424 -7.69 -15.54 32.33
CA GLY A 424 -8.32 -16.86 32.43
C GLY A 424 -8.26 -17.65 31.12
N SER A 425 -9.20 -18.57 30.97
CA SER A 425 -9.41 -19.32 29.73
C SER A 425 -10.36 -18.55 28.82
N ILE A 426 -9.88 -18.09 27.67
CA ILE A 426 -10.64 -17.28 26.72
C ILE A 426 -10.69 -17.95 25.34
N PRO A 427 -11.76 -17.74 24.56
CA PRO A 427 -11.73 -18.05 23.14
C PRO A 427 -10.83 -17.06 22.41
N LEU A 428 -9.96 -17.56 21.52
CA LEU A 428 -9.25 -16.71 20.57
C LEU A 428 -10.15 -16.46 19.36
N GLN A 429 -10.87 -15.35 19.40
CA GLN A 429 -11.82 -14.94 18.36
C GLN A 429 -11.24 -13.77 17.56
N PRO A 430 -10.86 -13.95 16.28
CA PRO A 430 -10.37 -12.87 15.44
C PRO A 430 -11.50 -11.90 15.05
N THR A 431 -11.20 -10.60 14.99
CA THR A 431 -12.23 -9.59 14.70
C THR A 431 -12.57 -9.42 13.22
N ASN A 432 -11.70 -9.88 12.30
CA ASN A 432 -12.01 -9.90 10.86
C ASN A 432 -12.97 -11.02 10.44
N GLN A 433 -13.36 -11.92 11.35
CA GLN A 433 -14.36 -12.93 11.10
C GLN A 433 -15.21 -13.21 12.36
N ALA A 434 -16.22 -12.36 12.59
CA ALA A 434 -17.10 -12.48 13.75
C ALA A 434 -17.76 -13.87 13.85
N GLY A 435 -17.91 -14.37 15.09
CA GLY A 435 -18.50 -15.69 15.35
C GLY A 435 -17.59 -16.88 15.07
N THR A 436 -16.29 -16.63 14.83
CA THR A 436 -15.28 -17.66 14.58
C THR A 436 -14.31 -17.77 15.76
N CYS A 437 -14.03 -18.98 16.20
CA CYS A 437 -13.12 -19.26 17.32
C CYS A 437 -12.04 -20.24 16.88
N PHE A 438 -10.83 -20.06 17.39
CA PHE A 438 -9.75 -21.01 17.13
C PHE A 438 -9.87 -22.26 17.97
N PHE A 439 -9.33 -23.36 17.45
CA PHE A 439 -9.15 -24.61 18.17
C PHE A 439 -7.85 -25.29 17.71
N ASN A 440 -7.35 -26.22 18.51
CA ASN A 440 -6.23 -27.07 18.12
C ASN A 440 -6.73 -28.19 17.17
N ASN A 441 -6.34 -28.11 15.90
CA ASN A 441 -6.56 -29.13 14.89
C ASN A 441 -5.25 -29.88 14.62
N ASN A 442 -5.05 -31.01 15.30
CA ASN A 442 -3.89 -31.90 15.10
C ASN A 442 -2.52 -31.20 15.17
N GLY A 443 -2.35 -30.27 16.12
CA GLY A 443 -1.10 -29.55 16.34
C GLY A 443 -0.98 -28.23 15.57
N PHE A 444 -2.00 -27.82 14.83
CA PHE A 444 -2.10 -26.51 14.21
C PHE A 444 -3.33 -25.76 14.74
N LEU A 445 -3.27 -24.43 14.73
CA LEU A 445 -4.47 -23.63 14.98
C LEU A 445 -5.32 -23.57 13.72
N ASP A 446 -6.61 -23.85 13.89
CA ASP A 446 -7.62 -23.79 12.85
C ASP A 446 -8.86 -23.10 13.40
N GLN A 447 -9.84 -22.83 12.53
CA GLN A 447 -11.04 -22.08 12.88
C GLN A 447 -12.32 -22.89 12.75
N GLN A 448 -13.30 -22.58 13.60
CA GLN A 448 -14.65 -23.10 13.52
C GLN A 448 -15.65 -22.09 14.10
N ALA A 449 -16.95 -22.34 13.96
CA ALA A 449 -17.96 -21.49 14.59
C ALA A 449 -17.80 -21.48 16.11
N CYS A 450 -17.87 -20.30 16.73
CA CYS A 450 -17.77 -20.14 18.17
C CYS A 450 -18.91 -20.86 18.89
N ASN A 451 -18.56 -21.79 19.77
CA ASN A 451 -19.44 -22.40 20.74
C ASN A 451 -18.91 -22.28 22.18
N ASN A 452 -17.72 -21.68 22.35
CA ASN A 452 -17.02 -21.51 23.63
C ASN A 452 -16.85 -22.83 24.41
N GLY A 453 -16.89 -23.97 23.73
CA GLY A 453 -16.60 -25.27 24.31
C GLY A 453 -15.11 -25.41 24.65
N ALA A 454 -14.76 -26.39 25.47
CA ALA A 454 -13.39 -26.57 25.98
C ALA A 454 -12.32 -26.50 24.88
N ALA A 455 -12.53 -27.16 23.73
CA ALA A 455 -11.57 -27.17 22.62
C ALA A 455 -11.28 -25.78 21.99
N GLN A 456 -12.12 -24.78 22.25
CA GLN A 456 -11.96 -23.41 21.77
C GLN A 456 -11.36 -22.47 22.82
N LEU A 457 -11.13 -22.96 24.03
CA LEU A 457 -10.65 -22.15 25.14
C LEU A 457 -9.13 -22.29 25.30
N PHE A 458 -8.47 -21.14 25.46
CA PHE A 458 -7.04 -21.03 25.68
C PHE A 458 -6.76 -20.34 27.01
N THR A 459 -5.96 -20.99 27.86
CA THR A 459 -5.55 -20.44 29.16
C THR A 459 -4.28 -19.61 29.01
N ILE A 460 -4.34 -18.34 29.42
CA ILE A 460 -3.18 -17.45 29.47
C ILE A 460 -2.56 -17.54 30.87
N GLY A 461 -1.27 -17.91 30.97
CA GLY A 461 -0.48 -17.67 32.19
C GLY A 461 -0.44 -18.77 33.26
N SER A 462 -0.73 -20.03 32.95
CA SER A 462 -0.67 -21.14 33.93
C SER A 462 0.60 -22.01 33.82
N GLY A 463 1.79 -21.41 33.71
CA GLY A 463 3.08 -22.11 33.76
C GLY A 463 3.69 -22.05 35.16
N SER A 464 3.90 -23.22 35.79
CA SER A 464 4.61 -23.38 37.07
C SER A 464 5.92 -22.59 37.11
N ALA A 465 6.19 -21.94 38.24
CA ALA A 465 7.45 -21.28 38.52
C ALA A 465 8.63 -22.26 38.33
N VAL A 466 9.29 -22.20 37.18
CA VAL A 466 10.66 -22.72 37.05
C VAL A 466 11.56 -21.66 37.68
N ALA A 467 12.21 -22.04 38.77
CA ALA A 467 13.07 -21.18 39.57
C ALA A 467 14.11 -20.47 38.68
N ALA A 468 14.13 -19.15 38.75
CA ALA A 468 15.18 -18.33 38.16
C ALA A 468 16.56 -18.67 38.78
N PRO A 469 17.67 -18.62 38.01
CA PRO A 469 19.01 -18.71 38.58
C PRO A 469 19.27 -17.51 39.53
N PRO A 470 20.14 -17.64 40.54
CA PRO A 470 20.25 -16.65 41.61
C PRO A 470 20.79 -15.32 41.06
N ALA A 471 20.05 -14.24 41.31
CA ALA A 471 20.53 -12.88 41.13
C ALA A 471 21.67 -12.60 42.13
N ALA A 472 22.78 -12.08 41.62
CA ALA A 472 23.90 -11.62 42.42
C ALA A 472 23.44 -10.51 43.38
N THR A 473 23.72 -10.73 44.66
CA THR A 473 23.36 -9.86 45.78
C THR A 473 24.36 -8.71 45.87
N THR A 474 23.93 -7.47 45.67
CA THR A 474 24.64 -6.30 46.19
C THR A 474 23.79 -5.67 47.28
N ALA A 475 24.30 -5.79 48.51
CA ALA A 475 23.69 -5.33 49.74
C ALA A 475 23.60 -3.80 49.78
N ALA A 476 22.42 -3.30 50.16
CA ALA A 476 22.21 -1.92 50.55
C ALA A 476 22.84 -1.65 51.93
N ALA A 477 23.78 -0.70 51.98
CA ALA A 477 24.20 -0.07 53.23
C ALA A 477 23.59 1.33 53.30
N ALA A 478 22.77 1.55 54.32
CA ALA A 478 22.20 2.84 54.67
C ALA A 478 23.31 3.83 55.05
N LYS A 479 23.20 5.09 54.59
CA LYS A 479 23.87 6.20 55.25
C LYS A 479 23.05 7.48 55.20
N THR A 480 22.97 8.07 56.38
CA THR A 480 22.28 9.26 56.86
C THR A 480 22.58 10.55 56.08
N THR A 481 21.56 11.41 56.10
CA THR A 481 21.49 12.82 55.69
C THR A 481 22.58 13.72 56.28
N ALA A 482 23.19 14.55 55.41
CA ALA A 482 23.75 15.86 55.75
C ALA A 482 23.77 16.75 54.48
N ALA A 483 23.40 18.01 54.64
CA ALA A 483 23.17 18.98 53.57
C ALA A 483 24.38 19.89 53.27
N ALA A 484 24.38 20.42 52.03
CA ALA A 484 25.15 21.53 51.44
C ALA A 484 26.55 21.24 50.84
N PRO A 485 27.04 22.04 49.85
CA PRO A 485 26.40 23.07 49.01
C PRO A 485 26.45 22.77 47.49
N ALA A 486 25.72 23.58 46.71
CA ALA A 486 25.61 23.49 45.25
C ALA A 486 26.98 23.60 44.54
N THR A 487 27.33 22.56 43.79
CA THR A 487 28.35 22.58 42.74
C THR A 487 27.74 22.04 41.46
N THR A 488 27.90 22.81 40.39
CA THR A 488 27.42 22.55 39.03
C THR A 488 28.02 21.25 38.49
N ALA A 489 27.25 20.16 38.54
CA ALA A 489 27.64 18.89 37.96
C ALA A 489 27.33 18.91 36.44
N ALA A 490 28.39 18.73 35.65
CA ALA A 490 28.32 18.57 34.21
C ALA A 490 27.44 17.37 33.83
N VAL A 491 26.61 17.60 32.80
CA VAL A 491 25.74 16.59 32.17
C VAL A 491 26.60 15.40 31.70
N PRO A 492 26.18 14.13 31.93
CA PRO A 492 26.90 12.98 31.42
C PRO A 492 26.93 13.01 29.90
N ALA A 493 28.12 12.84 29.32
CA ALA A 493 28.32 12.80 27.88
C ALA A 493 27.45 11.70 27.24
N THR A 494 26.63 12.12 26.28
CA THR A 494 25.81 11.28 25.41
C THR A 494 26.71 10.26 24.71
N THR A 495 26.28 8.99 24.74
CA THR A 495 26.87 7.87 23.97
C THR A 495 27.09 8.27 22.51
N ALA A 496 28.30 8.03 22.02
CA ALA A 496 28.71 8.34 20.65
C ALA A 496 27.72 7.74 19.63
N ALA A 497 27.26 8.59 18.71
CA ALA A 497 26.37 8.20 17.63
C ALA A 497 27.00 7.08 16.79
N ALA A 498 26.22 6.02 16.54
CA ALA A 498 26.61 4.95 15.63
C ALA A 498 26.93 5.55 14.25
N ALA A 499 28.04 5.11 13.64
CA ALA A 499 28.42 5.54 12.30
C ALA A 499 27.29 5.24 11.30
N ALA A 500 26.95 6.22 10.47
CA ALA A 500 25.93 6.07 9.44
C ALA A 500 26.30 4.91 8.49
N PRO A 501 25.30 4.14 8.02
CA PRO A 501 25.53 3.03 7.11
C PRO A 501 26.22 3.52 5.81
N PRO A 502 27.15 2.74 5.25
CA PRO A 502 27.87 3.14 4.04
C PRO A 502 26.90 3.34 2.88
N LEU A 503 27.04 4.47 2.20
CA LEU A 503 26.29 4.79 0.98
C LEU A 503 26.64 3.76 -0.10
N LYS A 504 25.70 2.87 -0.42
CA LYS A 504 25.83 1.99 -1.58
C LYS A 504 25.56 2.82 -2.83
N SER A 505 26.45 2.81 -3.81
CA SER A 505 26.13 3.40 -5.12
C SER A 505 25.04 2.56 -5.77
N VAL A 506 23.89 3.16 -6.06
CA VAL A 506 22.79 2.47 -6.73
C VAL A 506 22.75 2.91 -8.20
N THR A 507 22.52 1.97 -9.12
CA THR A 507 22.23 2.29 -10.52
C THR A 507 20.82 2.87 -10.60
N LEU A 508 20.71 4.14 -10.95
CA LEU A 508 19.42 4.82 -11.10
C LEU A 508 18.65 4.27 -12.31
N ASP A 509 17.34 4.04 -12.13
CA ASP A 509 16.42 3.87 -13.25
C ASP A 509 15.80 5.22 -13.58
N LEU A 510 16.35 5.89 -14.60
CA LEU A 510 15.94 7.24 -14.98
C LEU A 510 14.44 7.38 -15.28
N THR A 511 13.77 6.31 -15.73
CA THR A 511 12.32 6.32 -15.94
C THR A 511 11.58 6.33 -14.62
N ALA A 512 12.02 5.50 -13.67
CA ALA A 512 11.42 5.45 -12.35
C ALA A 512 11.70 6.73 -11.54
N VAL A 513 12.88 7.33 -11.70
CA VAL A 513 13.20 8.67 -11.17
C VAL A 513 12.28 9.74 -11.78
N ALA A 514 12.10 9.74 -13.11
CA ALA A 514 11.22 10.71 -13.76
C ALA A 514 9.75 10.59 -13.31
N GLU A 515 9.30 9.40 -12.92
CA GLU A 515 7.97 9.17 -12.34
C GLU A 515 7.92 9.60 -10.86
N SER A 516 8.94 9.24 -10.07
CA SER A 516 8.98 9.42 -8.63
C SER A 516 9.30 10.86 -8.18
N MET A 517 10.02 11.60 -9.02
CA MET A 517 10.61 12.92 -8.74
C MET A 517 10.05 14.02 -9.65
N VAL A 518 8.73 14.01 -9.86
CA VAL A 518 8.06 15.01 -10.70
C VAL A 518 8.00 16.36 -10.00
N ARG A 519 8.55 17.39 -10.64
CA ARG A 519 8.42 18.78 -10.18
C ARG A 519 6.96 19.21 -10.15
N ASP A 520 6.51 19.69 -9.00
CA ASP A 520 5.21 20.35 -8.87
C ASP A 520 5.26 21.76 -9.49
N ASN A 521 4.73 21.89 -10.70
CA ASN A 521 4.65 23.16 -11.41
C ASN A 521 3.43 24.01 -11.00
N THR A 522 2.50 23.47 -10.22
CA THR A 522 1.38 24.25 -9.65
C THR A 522 1.70 24.80 -8.26
N ALA A 523 2.90 24.51 -7.76
CA ALA A 523 3.34 24.90 -6.44
C ALA A 523 3.48 26.42 -6.24
N THR A 524 2.88 26.91 -5.16
CA THR A 524 3.21 28.20 -4.56
C THR A 524 4.40 28.02 -3.64
N ARG A 525 5.49 28.75 -3.94
CA ARG A 525 6.79 28.61 -3.27
C ARG A 525 7.03 29.83 -2.38
N ALA A 526 7.18 29.61 -1.09
CA ALA A 526 7.61 30.63 -0.15
C ALA A 526 9.10 30.98 -0.32
N ALA A 527 9.90 30.00 -0.75
CA ALA A 527 11.27 30.19 -1.21
C ALA A 527 11.58 29.17 -2.31
N SER A 528 12.48 29.52 -3.23
CA SER A 528 12.84 28.63 -4.34
C SER A 528 14.34 28.60 -4.58
N SER A 529 14.89 27.40 -4.69
CA SER A 529 16.32 27.12 -4.90
C SER A 529 17.25 27.87 -3.94
N VAL A 530 16.90 27.87 -2.65
CA VAL A 530 17.69 28.54 -1.59
C VAL A 530 18.36 27.52 -0.67
N PRO A 531 19.50 27.86 -0.05
CA PRO A 531 20.07 27.04 1.01
C PRO A 531 19.20 27.10 2.26
N ILE A 532 19.08 25.97 2.95
CA ILE A 532 18.55 25.91 4.31
C ILE A 532 19.73 25.61 5.24
N LYS A 533 19.97 26.51 6.19
CA LYS A 533 21.14 26.46 7.07
C LYS A 533 20.76 26.09 8.50
N ASP A 534 21.57 25.28 9.16
CA ASP A 534 21.45 25.07 10.59
C ASP A 534 21.97 26.28 11.38
N SER A 535 21.88 26.23 12.71
CA SER A 535 22.34 27.31 13.59
C SER A 535 23.85 27.57 13.56
N THR A 536 24.63 26.66 12.98
CA THR A 536 26.08 26.82 12.79
C THR A 536 26.42 27.43 11.42
N GLY A 537 25.41 27.68 10.58
CA GLY A 537 25.57 28.21 9.23
C GLY A 537 25.88 27.14 8.17
N LYS A 538 25.80 25.86 8.51
CA LYS A 538 26.00 24.73 7.58
C LYS A 538 24.72 24.41 6.82
N CYS A 539 24.84 23.97 5.58
CA CYS A 539 23.72 23.74 4.67
C CYS A 539 23.19 22.30 4.74
N LEU A 540 21.87 22.15 4.68
CA LEU A 540 21.23 20.88 4.36
C LEU A 540 21.65 20.45 2.96
N THR A 541 22.14 19.22 2.82
CA THR A 541 22.78 18.69 1.61
C THR A 541 22.27 17.29 1.31
N VAL A 542 21.99 17.02 0.03
CA VAL A 542 21.62 15.70 -0.48
C VAL A 542 22.54 15.25 -1.62
N ASN A 543 22.69 13.94 -1.76
CA ASN A 543 23.38 13.31 -2.89
C ASN A 543 22.38 12.43 -3.65
N ALA A 544 22.07 12.78 -4.90
CA ALA A 544 21.10 12.07 -5.73
C ALA A 544 21.40 10.56 -5.87
N ASN A 545 22.67 10.16 -5.79
CA ASN A 545 23.10 8.77 -5.99
C ASN A 545 23.13 7.93 -4.71
N SER A 546 22.60 8.44 -3.59
CA SER A 546 22.69 7.80 -2.28
C SER A 546 21.38 7.15 -1.80
N GLY A 547 20.33 7.22 -2.62
CA GLY A 547 19.03 6.59 -2.38
C GLY A 547 18.88 5.24 -3.06
N ASP A 548 17.63 4.79 -3.21
CA ASP A 548 17.26 3.64 -4.04
C ASP A 548 17.30 3.97 -5.55
N PHE A 549 16.93 3.02 -6.38
CA PHE A 549 16.95 3.15 -7.85
C PHE A 549 16.01 4.24 -8.39
N ARG A 550 15.15 4.84 -7.55
CA ARG A 550 14.20 5.92 -7.88
C ARG A 550 14.50 7.22 -7.13
N GLU A 551 15.69 7.35 -6.53
CA GLU A 551 16.08 8.50 -5.70
C GLU A 551 15.24 8.65 -4.40
N ASN A 552 14.56 7.59 -3.94
CA ASN A 552 13.97 7.59 -2.59
C ASN A 552 15.00 7.20 -1.54
N LEU A 553 14.71 7.50 -0.27
CA LEU A 553 15.55 7.14 0.87
C LEU A 553 16.95 7.78 0.81
N ILE A 554 17.11 8.89 0.08
CA ILE A 554 18.35 9.68 0.08
C ILE A 554 18.53 10.33 1.46
N PRO A 555 19.63 10.04 2.19
CA PRO A 555 19.89 10.70 3.46
C PRO A 555 20.07 12.21 3.31
N VAL A 556 19.55 12.99 4.28
CA VAL A 556 19.82 14.42 4.37
C VAL A 556 20.94 14.68 5.36
N THR A 557 22.00 15.31 4.88
CA THR A 557 23.19 15.62 5.67
C THR A 557 23.33 17.12 5.90
N VAL A 558 24.17 17.53 6.86
CA VAL A 558 24.47 18.92 7.18
C VAL A 558 25.97 19.16 6.97
N GLN A 559 26.31 19.94 5.96
CA GLN A 559 27.68 20.13 5.49
C GLN A 559 28.03 21.61 5.33
N ALA A 560 29.32 21.93 5.15
CA ALA A 560 29.72 23.29 4.82
C ALA A 560 29.00 23.74 3.55
N CYS A 561 28.47 24.97 3.54
CA CYS A 561 27.82 25.50 2.36
C CYS A 561 28.87 25.71 1.24
N ASP A 562 28.70 25.01 0.12
CA ASP A 562 29.58 25.08 -1.05
C ASP A 562 28.85 25.63 -2.29
N GLY A 563 27.53 25.83 -2.19
CA GLY A 563 26.70 26.33 -3.29
C GLY A 563 26.37 25.28 -4.34
N SER A 564 26.67 24.00 -4.08
CA SER A 564 26.28 22.90 -4.96
C SER A 564 24.75 22.77 -5.07
N ALA A 565 24.29 22.22 -6.19
CA ALA A 565 22.85 22.05 -6.42
C ALA A 565 22.17 21.17 -5.34
N GLY A 566 22.91 20.24 -4.74
CA GLY A 566 22.42 19.40 -3.63
C GLY A 566 22.14 20.17 -2.33
N GLN A 567 22.52 21.45 -2.25
CA GLN A 567 22.26 22.33 -1.10
C GLN A 567 21.07 23.26 -1.30
N ASN A 568 20.42 23.21 -2.46
CA ASN A 568 19.31 24.10 -2.79
C ASN A 568 17.97 23.41 -2.55
N TRP A 569 17.04 24.16 -1.96
CA TRP A 569 15.74 23.68 -1.54
C TRP A 569 14.65 24.65 -1.96
N ASP A 570 13.50 24.11 -2.29
CA ASP A 570 12.25 24.82 -2.44
C ASP A 570 11.40 24.63 -1.17
N VAL A 571 10.71 25.68 -0.73
CA VAL A 571 9.74 25.62 0.38
C VAL A 571 8.36 25.88 -0.19
N ILE A 572 7.52 24.85 -0.25
CA ILE A 572 6.22 24.86 -0.94
C ILE A 572 5.07 24.90 0.06
N THR A 573 4.25 25.93 0.02
CA THR A 573 3.11 26.13 0.95
C THR A 573 1.76 25.79 0.34
N ALA A 574 1.67 25.71 -0.99
CA ALA A 574 0.49 25.21 -1.71
C ALA A 574 0.92 24.57 -3.03
N GLY A 575 0.10 23.70 -3.63
CA GLY A 575 0.40 23.01 -4.89
C GLY A 575 -0.40 21.71 -5.04
N LYS A 576 -0.02 20.88 -6.02
CA LYS A 576 -0.58 19.53 -6.22
C LYS A 576 -0.37 18.65 -5.00
N HIS A 577 0.79 18.77 -4.35
CA HIS A 577 1.18 17.91 -3.23
C HIS A 577 1.10 18.58 -1.86
N ASN A 578 0.78 19.87 -1.76
CA ASN A 578 0.52 20.52 -0.47
C ASN A 578 -0.67 21.46 -0.57
N ASN A 579 -1.65 21.32 0.30
CA ASN A 579 -2.73 22.28 0.50
C ASN A 579 -3.10 22.40 1.99
N ALA A 580 -2.23 21.93 2.88
CA ALA A 580 -2.42 22.01 4.32
C ALA A 580 -2.05 23.43 4.80
N ALA A 581 -3.00 24.08 5.48
CA ALA A 581 -2.79 25.42 6.01
C ALA A 581 -1.80 25.39 7.19
N GLY A 582 -0.82 26.30 7.18
CA GLY A 582 0.20 26.37 8.22
C GLY A 582 1.34 25.37 8.06
N SER A 583 1.46 24.76 6.87
CA SER A 583 2.40 23.68 6.58
C SER A 583 3.17 23.94 5.29
N ALA A 584 4.39 23.40 5.21
CA ALA A 584 5.19 23.40 4.00
C ALA A 584 5.78 22.02 3.70
N LEU A 585 5.95 21.75 2.41
CA LEU A 585 6.91 20.76 1.92
C LEU A 585 8.27 21.43 1.79
N VAL A 586 9.32 20.75 2.25
CA VAL A 586 10.71 21.12 1.97
C VAL A 586 11.21 20.18 0.88
N VAL A 587 11.48 20.72 -0.32
CA VAL A 587 11.73 19.92 -1.53
C VAL A 587 13.13 20.18 -2.04
N SER A 588 13.89 19.13 -2.35
CA SER A 588 15.21 19.31 -2.96
C SER A 588 15.07 19.93 -4.35
N ALA A 589 15.79 21.02 -4.61
CA ALA A 589 15.82 21.62 -5.95
C ALA A 589 16.61 20.74 -6.95
N LEU A 590 17.49 19.86 -6.46
CA LEU A 590 18.25 18.91 -7.28
C LEU A 590 17.37 17.75 -7.75
N THR A 591 16.76 17.02 -6.80
CA THR A 591 16.05 15.76 -7.10
C THR A 591 14.54 15.92 -7.13
N GLN A 592 13.95 17.06 -6.77
CA GLN A 592 12.49 17.23 -6.58
C GLN A 592 11.86 16.31 -5.51
N GLY A 593 12.66 15.58 -4.74
CA GLY A 593 12.20 14.77 -3.61
C GLY A 593 11.81 15.65 -2.41
N CYS A 594 10.79 15.22 -1.68
CA CYS A 594 10.32 15.87 -0.46
C CYS A 594 11.10 15.34 0.75
N LEU A 595 11.50 16.25 1.64
CA LEU A 595 11.96 15.91 2.98
C LEU A 595 10.88 15.08 3.67
N ASN A 596 11.25 13.94 4.21
CA ASN A 596 10.36 13.01 4.88
C ASN A 596 10.98 12.58 6.22
N PHE A 597 10.19 12.67 7.27
CA PHE A 597 10.56 12.25 8.62
C PHE A 597 9.90 10.93 9.00
N ASP A 598 10.73 9.92 9.23
CA ASP A 598 10.30 8.60 9.71
C ASP A 598 10.93 8.29 11.09
N PRO A 599 10.18 8.50 12.18
CA PRO A 599 10.71 8.26 13.53
C PRO A 599 10.97 6.78 13.84
N ARG A 600 10.54 5.87 12.96
CA ARG A 600 10.78 4.43 13.10
C ARG A 600 12.21 4.05 12.71
N ARG A 601 12.92 4.92 11.97
CA ARG A 601 14.32 4.69 11.59
C ARG A 601 15.26 4.98 12.75
N ALA A 602 16.45 4.38 12.68
CA ALA A 602 17.53 4.66 13.61
C ALA A 602 17.95 6.14 13.56
N ALA A 603 18.43 6.65 14.69
CA ALA A 603 19.05 7.97 14.82
C ALA A 603 20.08 8.21 13.70
N GLY A 604 20.10 9.42 13.14
CA GLY A 604 20.91 9.78 11.96
C GLY A 604 20.37 9.28 10.60
N ASN A 605 19.28 8.52 10.57
CA ASN A 605 18.62 8.05 9.34
C ASN A 605 17.10 8.35 9.33
N GLN A 606 16.63 9.17 10.27
CA GLN A 606 15.20 9.48 10.42
C GLN A 606 14.68 10.48 9.40
N VAL A 607 15.56 11.25 8.80
CA VAL A 607 15.23 12.32 7.85
C VAL A 607 15.90 12.02 6.52
N LEU A 608 15.08 11.84 5.48
CA LEU A 608 15.50 11.43 4.15
C LEU A 608 14.66 12.14 3.08
N LEU A 609 15.08 12.09 1.82
CA LEU A 609 14.20 12.43 0.71
C LEU A 609 13.35 11.24 0.30
N PHE A 610 12.11 11.54 -0.01
CA PHE A 610 11.16 10.61 -0.59
C PHE A 610 10.31 11.34 -1.62
N SER A 611 9.78 10.62 -2.60
CA SER A 611 8.86 11.16 -3.59
C SER A 611 7.72 11.95 -2.94
N CYS A 612 7.46 13.14 -3.48
CA CYS A 612 6.35 13.96 -3.02
C CYS A 612 5.02 13.26 -3.36
N GLY A 613 4.17 12.99 -2.37
CA GLY A 613 2.91 12.24 -2.56
C GLY A 613 2.74 10.99 -1.69
N GLY A 614 3.71 10.70 -0.80
CA GLY A 614 3.60 9.63 0.20
C GLY A 614 3.74 8.20 -0.34
N ARG A 615 3.92 8.02 -1.66
CA ARG A 615 4.24 6.73 -2.30
C ARG A 615 5.55 6.84 -3.06
N ALA A 616 6.25 5.71 -3.19
CA ALA A 616 7.58 5.64 -3.80
C ALA A 616 7.62 6.00 -5.31
N ASP A 617 6.46 6.05 -5.96
CA ASP A 617 6.28 6.43 -7.36
C ASP A 617 5.87 7.90 -7.54
N GLY A 618 5.85 8.71 -6.48
CA GLY A 618 5.39 10.11 -6.55
C GLY A 618 3.88 10.26 -6.76
N GLY A 619 3.14 9.16 -6.81
CA GLY A 619 1.68 9.16 -6.78
C GLY A 619 1.14 9.33 -5.35
N GLY A 620 -0.19 9.46 -5.24
CA GLY A 620 -0.87 9.51 -3.95
C GLY A 620 -1.03 10.92 -3.38
N SER A 621 -1.30 10.98 -2.08
CA SER A 621 -1.46 12.21 -1.31
C SER A 621 -0.30 12.33 -0.33
N VAL A 622 0.20 13.55 -0.16
CA VAL A 622 1.21 13.85 0.86
C VAL A 622 0.78 13.29 2.22
N THR A 623 1.76 12.81 2.97
CA THR A 623 1.54 12.29 4.32
C THR A 623 2.10 13.28 5.33
N ASN A 624 1.61 13.23 6.57
CA ASN A 624 2.06 14.12 7.64
C ASN A 624 3.57 13.97 7.95
N SER A 625 4.23 12.90 7.49
CA SER A 625 5.69 12.75 7.59
C SER A 625 6.47 13.65 6.63
N GLN A 626 5.83 14.20 5.60
CA GLN A 626 6.43 15.10 4.62
C GLN A 626 6.06 16.57 4.86
N LEU A 627 5.09 16.83 5.73
CA LEU A 627 4.63 18.17 6.07
C LEU A 627 5.35 18.69 7.31
N PHE A 628 5.82 19.94 7.22
CA PHE A 628 6.49 20.64 8.29
C PHE A 628 5.76 21.94 8.62
N THR A 629 5.61 22.26 9.90
CA THR A 629 4.97 23.51 10.34
C THR A 629 5.65 24.73 9.71
N PHE A 630 4.88 25.59 9.04
CA PHE A 630 5.37 26.79 8.37
C PHE A 630 4.32 27.91 8.39
N THR A 631 4.60 28.99 9.13
CA THR A 631 3.67 30.13 9.29
C THR A 631 3.92 31.28 8.31
N GLY A 632 4.89 31.14 7.40
CA GLY A 632 5.16 32.12 6.32
C GLY A 632 5.82 33.43 6.75
N ALA A 633 5.93 33.71 8.05
CA ALA A 633 6.38 35.01 8.56
C ALA A 633 7.88 35.10 8.88
N SER A 634 8.64 33.99 8.83
CA SER A 634 10.02 33.96 9.32
C SER A 634 10.96 33.19 8.39
N LYS A 635 12.12 33.78 8.09
CA LYS A 635 13.24 33.07 7.45
C LYS A 635 13.86 32.02 8.36
N SER A 636 13.67 32.14 9.66
CA SER A 636 14.10 31.17 10.65
C SER A 636 12.92 30.29 11.04
N ILE A 637 13.01 28.99 10.74
CA ILE A 637 11.94 28.02 10.96
C ILE A 637 12.45 26.84 11.79
N PRO A 638 11.68 26.37 12.79
CA PRO A 638 11.89 25.04 13.32
C PRO A 638 11.34 24.02 12.32
N LEU A 639 12.14 23.02 11.94
CA LEU A 639 11.63 21.91 11.14
C LEU A 639 10.89 20.95 12.06
N GLN A 640 9.57 21.13 12.16
CA GLN A 640 8.67 20.32 12.99
C GLN A 640 7.81 19.44 12.11
N PRO A 641 8.04 18.12 12.06
CA PRO A 641 7.23 17.21 11.25
C PRO A 641 5.83 17.00 11.86
N GLU A 642 4.79 16.96 11.04
CA GLU A 642 3.41 16.87 11.52
C GLU A 642 2.99 15.48 12.02
N ASN A 643 3.68 14.43 11.58
CA ASN A 643 3.42 13.07 12.09
C ASN A 643 3.94 12.84 13.51
N GLN A 644 4.63 13.83 14.13
CA GLN A 644 5.08 13.72 15.51
C GLN A 644 5.09 15.09 16.22
N ALA A 645 3.94 15.44 16.82
CA ALA A 645 3.78 16.69 17.56
C ALA A 645 4.83 16.88 18.66
N GLY A 646 5.31 18.12 18.82
CA GLY A 646 6.32 18.47 19.83
C GLY A 646 7.74 17.98 19.52
N THR A 647 7.99 17.52 18.29
CA THR A 647 9.31 17.07 17.83
C THR A 647 9.92 18.08 16.87
N CYS A 648 11.19 18.38 17.06
CA CYS A 648 11.96 19.32 16.25
C CYS A 648 13.19 18.61 15.71
N LEU A 649 13.50 18.84 14.44
CA LEU A 649 14.75 18.35 13.87
C LEU A 649 15.93 19.20 14.35
N PHE A 650 17.11 18.58 14.45
CA PHE A 650 18.36 19.25 14.75
C PHE A 650 19.52 18.56 14.03
N ASN A 651 20.64 19.28 13.88
CA ASN A 651 21.87 18.69 13.37
C ASN A 651 22.54 17.83 14.46
N ASN A 652 22.58 16.53 14.24
CA ASN A 652 23.30 15.55 15.06
C ASN A 652 24.51 15.02 14.25
N ASN A 653 25.68 15.60 14.47
CA ASN A 653 26.95 15.14 13.86
C ASN A 653 26.91 15.02 12.33
N GLY A 654 26.27 15.98 11.65
CA GLY A 654 26.21 16.02 10.19
C GLY A 654 25.00 15.31 9.58
N PHE A 655 24.10 14.76 10.40
CA PHE A 655 22.81 14.23 9.97
C PHE A 655 21.67 14.97 10.67
N LEU A 656 20.50 15.00 10.05
CA LEU A 656 19.31 15.47 10.75
C LEU A 656 18.72 14.35 11.62
N ASP A 657 18.41 14.71 12.85
CA ASP A 657 17.84 13.80 13.85
C ASP A 657 16.74 14.53 14.64
N GLN A 658 16.05 13.83 15.52
CA GLN A 658 14.91 14.37 16.27
C GLN A 658 15.22 14.64 17.75
N GLN A 659 14.59 15.65 18.31
CA GLN A 659 14.51 15.86 19.75
C GLN A 659 13.21 16.59 20.12
N SER A 660 12.89 16.66 21.42
CA SER A 660 11.75 17.46 21.88
C SER A 660 11.94 18.94 21.55
N CYS A 661 10.89 19.57 21.03
CA CYS A 661 10.91 20.99 20.72
C CYS A 661 11.07 21.82 21.99
N ASN A 662 12.12 22.64 22.01
CA ASN A 662 12.38 23.62 23.07
C ASN A 662 12.77 25.00 22.50
N ASN A 663 12.67 25.18 21.17
CA ASN A 663 13.05 26.39 20.45
C ASN A 663 14.51 26.82 20.70
N ALA A 664 15.39 25.88 21.09
CA ALA A 664 16.81 26.14 21.16
C ALA A 664 17.35 26.51 19.76
N GLY A 665 18.39 27.33 19.71
CA GLY A 665 19.01 27.75 18.44
C GLY A 665 19.33 26.57 17.52
N SER A 666 19.79 25.45 18.08
CA SER A 666 20.11 24.20 17.34
C SER A 666 18.91 23.55 16.62
N GLN A 667 17.68 23.94 16.94
CA GLN A 667 16.45 23.46 16.30
C GLN A 667 15.93 24.42 15.23
N VAL A 668 16.57 25.57 15.06
CA VAL A 668 16.15 26.62 14.16
C VAL A 668 17.02 26.61 12.91
N PHE A 669 16.37 26.55 11.76
CA PHE A 669 16.99 26.58 10.45
C PHE A 669 16.68 27.87 9.73
N THR A 670 17.68 28.46 9.08
CA THR A 670 17.53 29.70 8.30
C THR A 670 17.42 29.39 6.81
N ILE A 671 16.33 29.84 6.21
CA ILE A 671 16.10 29.85 4.76
C ILE A 671 16.86 31.05 4.17
N GLY A 672 17.73 30.76 3.20
CA GLY A 672 18.68 31.70 2.55
C GLY A 672 18.07 32.94 1.93
#